data_AF-A0A556AV20-F1
#
_entry.id   AF-A0A556AV20-F1
#
_cell.length_a   1.000
_cell.length_b   1.000
_cell.length_c   1.000
_cell.angle_alpha   90.00
_cell.angle_beta   90.00
_cell.angle_gamma   90.00
#
_symmetry.space_group_name_H-M   'P 1'
#
loop_
_entity.id
_entity.type
_entity.pdbx_description
1 polymer ?
#
loop_
_entity_poly.entity_id
_entity_poly.type
_entity_poly.pdbx_seq_one_letter_code
_entity_poly.pdbx_strand_id
1 'polypeptide(L)'
;MKMNSNEMIGQTVSRREAPRFVSGRGHYVDDLRRPGMVHARVVRSSVAHGVIRGIDTAAAAALPGVLAVVTGADIADLLKDIPQRTCPLPGMEHFLQRPLAVDRVRYVGEPIAVVVAEDAYLAEDAAERVLPDIDPLPALIDAQAGLRDEVLLHPEQGTNSATSYQVGFGDIEQAFAQAHLVVRECFYVHRHSAAPLECRGLVAEWDAAQEHMVVWGAAKVPFANRRILADMLGLGIDQVDMLECDVGGSFGVRGDFYPEDFLVPYLARRVGRPVKWIEDRRESLMALNHSREAHCDLALAFDRDGIMLGMRGTMVADNGAYVRTNTGVMAGKGTQFLPGPYRIAATSFDVRSVCTNKTPSGTYRGPGRYESTFFRERLIDIAAARLGMDPVALRSINLIPAELMPYDAGALVPNMGPAIYDSGQYARVFEHALAAFDWVRRSQRSGKLLDGRYIGLGLACFVESTGGGPGEHARLTLRSDGCFDLALGASSAGQGHETSMAQVLAHCLDVPMQAVRVHHGSTTLLDAGFGAYHSRSAVMSGAATHEAARLMREQLIARGAQRLGRAQDSLQWRNGCVVDAQDGTALLTLAELAQGIADHAGPTERGEVEVDAKFMSDRLTYTFGVQLAEVAVDPITAQVDVLDYYCVEDLGRVINPEIVHGQTIGAAVQGLGGTLLDEFVYDDGGQLLTGTFADYLLPTSTDFPVVRGETLELARSPSNPLGVKGAGEGGIIATGAAIANAVSSALSGAAVSVTALPISMKNLAAHLQQARNREKGEEMKVQGDYLLNASRDRVWAALLDPEVLKASIPGCQSLVETAPHTYEMVVKSRIGPVAVRMTSTMQVLDIVDRTSYRLVVQGNAGPAGFAKGEVRVRIGDAQADSTRLDYEASGDIGGKLAQVGARLVEGVVAKMTAQFFQNFQAQLGVSVAAPTHAPVSAPARQPSIWPTWPMVPWLIAAASLGAAATSLLTCALRG
;
A
#
# COMPACT_ATOMS: atom_id res chain seq x y z
N MET A 1 50.56 -3.20 -24.44
CA MET A 1 49.09 -3.21 -24.28
C MET A 1 48.75 -2.21 -23.18
N LYS A 2 47.89 -1.21 -23.44
CA LYS A 2 47.35 -0.38 -22.37
C LYS A 2 46.54 -1.30 -21.45
N MET A 3 46.96 -1.46 -20.20
CA MET A 3 46.21 -2.22 -19.20
C MET A 3 44.89 -1.47 -18.96
N ASN A 4 43.79 -1.99 -19.48
CA ASN A 4 42.46 -1.45 -19.18
C ASN A 4 42.21 -1.67 -17.69
N SER A 5 41.99 -0.59 -16.94
CA SER A 5 41.42 -0.63 -15.60
C SER A 5 40.15 -1.48 -15.60
N ASN A 6 39.96 -2.35 -14.61
CA ASN A 6 38.81 -3.24 -14.56
C ASN A 6 37.54 -2.50 -14.09
N GLU A 7 37.00 -1.65 -14.96
CA GLU A 7 35.81 -0.84 -14.69
C GLU A 7 34.53 -1.69 -14.78
N MET A 8 34.12 -2.30 -13.65
CA MET A 8 32.96 -3.20 -13.58
C MET A 8 31.64 -2.54 -13.18
N ILE A 9 31.66 -1.44 -12.42
CA ILE A 9 30.44 -0.72 -12.04
C ILE A 9 29.90 0.04 -13.25
N GLY A 10 28.60 -0.08 -13.52
CA GLY A 10 27.92 0.51 -14.67
C GLY A 10 27.91 -0.41 -15.91
N GLN A 11 28.64 -1.52 -15.88
CA GLN A 11 28.62 -2.52 -16.95
C GLN A 11 27.36 -3.39 -16.87
N THR A 12 26.81 -3.70 -18.04
CA THR A 12 25.73 -4.68 -18.20
C THR A 12 26.31 -6.08 -18.22
N VAL A 13 26.43 -6.70 -17.04
CA VAL A 13 26.85 -8.10 -16.92
C VAL A 13 25.66 -8.99 -16.57
N SER A 14 25.63 -10.17 -17.19
CA SER A 14 24.60 -11.17 -16.94
C SER A 14 24.65 -11.70 -15.51
N ARG A 15 23.49 -12.10 -15.00
CA ARG A 15 23.32 -12.58 -13.63
C ARG A 15 24.04 -13.92 -13.39
N ARG A 16 24.90 -13.96 -12.37
CA ARG A 16 25.64 -15.16 -11.94
C ARG A 16 24.75 -16.26 -11.40
N GLU A 17 23.65 -15.87 -10.76
CA GLU A 17 22.68 -16.80 -10.18
C GLU A 17 21.70 -17.37 -11.23
N ALA A 18 21.57 -16.76 -12.42
CA ALA A 18 20.62 -17.21 -13.43
C ALA A 18 20.79 -18.69 -13.87
N PRO A 19 22.01 -19.22 -14.10
CA PRO A 19 22.20 -20.60 -14.53
C PRO A 19 21.55 -21.65 -13.61
N ARG A 20 21.56 -21.46 -12.28
CA ARG A 20 20.93 -22.42 -11.36
C ARG A 20 19.41 -22.36 -11.44
N PHE A 21 18.82 -21.17 -11.63
CA PHE A 21 17.38 -21.01 -11.74
C PHE A 21 16.82 -21.56 -13.06
N VAL A 22 17.45 -21.27 -14.20
CA VAL A 22 16.93 -21.71 -15.51
C VAL A 22 17.14 -23.20 -15.78
N SER A 23 17.95 -23.88 -14.95
CA SER A 23 18.22 -25.32 -15.06
C SER A 23 17.51 -26.18 -14.02
N GLY A 24 16.60 -25.59 -13.22
CA GLY A 24 15.88 -26.31 -12.16
C GLY A 24 16.78 -26.75 -11.00
N ARG A 25 17.88 -26.02 -10.77
CA ARG A 25 18.86 -26.26 -9.68
C ARG A 25 18.84 -25.14 -8.64
N GLY A 26 17.77 -24.34 -8.61
CA GLY A 26 17.48 -23.49 -7.46
C GLY A 26 17.18 -24.39 -6.25
N HIS A 27 17.47 -23.88 -5.05
CA HIS A 27 17.23 -24.59 -3.80
C HIS A 27 16.27 -23.77 -2.95
N TYR A 28 14.98 -23.94 -3.16
CA TYR A 28 13.91 -23.28 -2.40
C TYR A 28 13.62 -24.06 -1.11
N VAL A 29 12.89 -23.46 -0.16
CA VAL A 29 12.67 -24.08 1.16
C VAL A 29 11.92 -25.42 1.05
N ASP A 30 11.00 -25.56 0.10
CA ASP A 30 10.29 -26.81 -0.09
C ASP A 30 11.14 -27.90 -0.79
N ASP A 31 12.26 -27.56 -1.41
CA ASP A 31 13.17 -28.55 -1.99
C ASP A 31 13.97 -29.29 -0.89
N LEU A 32 14.06 -28.70 0.31
CA LEU A 32 14.79 -29.30 1.42
C LEU A 32 14.18 -30.62 1.88
N ARG A 33 15.07 -31.57 2.20
CA ARG A 33 14.74 -32.87 2.80
C ARG A 33 15.69 -33.10 3.96
N ARG A 34 15.15 -33.50 5.12
CA ARG A 34 15.90 -33.84 6.33
C ARG A 34 15.57 -35.25 6.78
N PRO A 35 16.51 -36.01 7.37
CA PRO A 35 16.21 -37.32 7.94
C PRO A 35 15.10 -37.22 8.99
N GLY A 36 14.07 -38.07 8.87
CA GLY A 36 12.95 -38.10 9.81
C GLY A 36 12.06 -36.85 9.80
N MET A 37 12.14 -36.00 8.78
CA MET A 37 11.32 -34.80 8.65
C MET A 37 9.82 -35.11 8.72
N VAL A 38 9.06 -34.25 9.39
CA VAL A 38 7.60 -34.28 9.53
C VAL A 38 7.02 -32.98 9.02
N HIS A 39 5.71 -32.93 8.83
CA HIS A 39 5.01 -31.81 8.22
C HIS A 39 4.02 -31.18 9.19
N ALA A 40 3.97 -29.85 9.21
CA ALA A 40 3.03 -29.09 10.00
C ALA A 40 1.95 -28.44 9.12
N ARG A 41 0.72 -28.35 9.65
CA ARG A 41 -0.40 -27.60 9.07
C ARG A 41 -1.04 -26.72 10.13
N VAL A 42 -1.20 -25.44 9.81
CA VAL A 42 -1.84 -24.47 10.72
C VAL A 42 -3.35 -24.54 10.52
N VAL A 43 -4.08 -24.75 11.61
CA VAL A 43 -5.55 -24.62 11.64
C VAL A 43 -5.89 -23.16 11.90
N ARG A 44 -6.71 -22.58 11.04
CA ARG A 44 -7.03 -21.16 11.03
C ARG A 44 -8.50 -20.90 11.29
N SER A 45 -8.80 -19.79 11.94
CA SER A 45 -10.17 -19.37 12.20
C SER A 45 -10.91 -19.08 10.90
N SER A 46 -12.12 -19.63 10.77
CA SER A 46 -13.11 -19.23 9.75
C SER A 46 -14.02 -18.10 10.24
N VAL A 47 -13.86 -17.63 11.49
CA VAL A 47 -14.67 -16.58 12.12
C VAL A 47 -13.83 -15.31 12.26
N ALA A 48 -14.36 -14.18 11.79
CA ALA A 48 -13.66 -12.91 11.79
C ALA A 48 -13.51 -12.29 13.18
N HIS A 49 -14.49 -12.49 14.06
CA HIS A 49 -14.45 -12.01 15.44
C HIS A 49 -15.25 -12.96 16.32
N GLY A 50 -14.68 -13.46 17.41
CA GLY A 50 -15.42 -14.35 18.31
C GLY A 50 -14.63 -14.83 19.51
N VAL A 51 -15.33 -15.27 20.55
CA VAL A 51 -14.74 -15.83 21.77
C VAL A 51 -14.53 -17.33 21.58
N ILE A 52 -13.32 -17.83 21.84
CA ILE A 52 -13.01 -19.26 21.78
C ILE A 52 -13.52 -19.92 23.07
N ARG A 53 -14.47 -20.85 22.93
CA ARG A 53 -14.99 -21.66 24.05
C ARG A 53 -14.17 -22.91 24.29
N GLY A 54 -13.66 -23.49 23.21
CA GLY A 54 -12.79 -24.65 23.22
C GLY A 54 -12.40 -25.04 21.81
N ILE A 55 -11.40 -25.89 21.68
CA ILE A 55 -10.98 -26.48 20.41
C ILE A 55 -10.83 -27.99 20.65
N ASP A 56 -11.70 -28.79 20.05
CA ASP A 56 -11.61 -30.25 20.14
C ASP A 56 -10.56 -30.77 19.15
N THR A 57 -9.53 -31.42 19.69
CA THR A 57 -8.40 -31.98 18.95
C THR A 57 -8.37 -33.50 18.98
N ALA A 58 -9.31 -34.16 19.67
CA ALA A 58 -9.23 -35.59 19.97
C ALA A 58 -9.25 -36.46 18.71
N ALA A 59 -10.12 -36.13 17.74
CA ALA A 59 -10.23 -36.87 16.49
C ALA A 59 -8.98 -36.72 15.60
N ALA A 60 -8.36 -35.54 15.60
CA ALA A 60 -7.12 -35.29 14.88
C ALA A 60 -5.94 -36.03 15.52
N ALA A 61 -5.80 -35.94 16.85
CA ALA A 61 -4.72 -36.56 17.60
C ALA A 61 -4.76 -38.11 17.58
N ALA A 62 -5.93 -38.71 17.35
CA ALA A 62 -6.10 -40.15 17.28
C ALA A 62 -5.68 -40.78 15.94
N LEU A 63 -5.41 -39.98 14.89
CA LEU A 63 -4.97 -40.52 13.60
C LEU A 63 -3.56 -41.11 13.69
N PRO A 64 -3.33 -42.35 13.20
CA PRO A 64 -1.98 -42.90 13.11
C PRO A 64 -1.06 -42.03 12.26
N GLY A 65 0.12 -41.70 12.78
CA GLY A 65 1.09 -40.83 12.10
C GLY A 65 0.95 -39.34 12.44
N VAL A 66 -0.01 -38.93 13.28
CA VAL A 66 -0.05 -37.59 13.89
C VAL A 66 0.82 -37.59 15.15
N LEU A 67 1.75 -36.63 15.23
CA LEU A 67 2.72 -36.52 16.33
C LEU A 67 2.29 -35.49 17.38
N ALA A 68 1.63 -34.42 16.96
CA ALA A 68 1.17 -33.37 17.84
C ALA A 68 -0.03 -32.62 17.26
N VAL A 69 -0.93 -32.20 18.13
CA VAL A 69 -1.92 -31.15 17.87
C VAL A 69 -1.79 -30.16 19.02
N VAL A 70 -1.51 -28.90 18.71
CA VAL A 70 -1.23 -27.84 19.72
C VAL A 70 -2.17 -26.67 19.50
N THR A 71 -2.90 -26.29 20.54
CA THR A 71 -3.79 -25.13 20.59
C THR A 71 -3.16 -23.99 21.38
N GLY A 72 -3.72 -22.79 21.31
CA GLY A 72 -3.28 -21.66 22.14
C GLY A 72 -3.38 -21.96 23.65
N ALA A 73 -4.38 -22.74 24.07
CA ALA A 73 -4.55 -23.13 25.47
C ALA A 73 -3.44 -24.04 25.99
N ASP A 74 -2.89 -24.92 25.14
CA ASP A 74 -1.83 -25.87 25.50
C ASP A 74 -0.49 -25.17 25.83
N ILE A 75 -0.29 -23.96 25.32
CA ILE A 75 0.98 -23.24 25.39
C ILE A 75 0.81 -21.78 25.83
N ALA A 76 -0.31 -21.43 26.46
CA ALA A 76 -0.67 -20.04 26.79
C ALA A 76 0.43 -19.32 27.59
N ASP A 77 1.05 -20.00 28.56
CA ASP A 77 2.13 -19.45 29.40
C ASP A 77 3.46 -19.26 28.64
N LEU A 78 3.60 -19.87 27.46
CA LEU A 78 4.79 -19.76 26.59
C LEU A 78 4.60 -18.70 25.49
N LEU A 79 3.37 -18.31 25.17
CA LEU A 79 3.08 -17.37 24.10
C LEU A 79 3.49 -15.95 24.51
N LYS A 80 4.51 -15.42 23.84
CA LYS A 80 4.86 -14.00 23.89
C LYS A 80 4.27 -13.25 22.71
N ASP A 81 4.09 -11.95 22.87
CA ASP A 81 3.67 -11.08 21.78
C ASP A 81 4.82 -10.89 20.78
N ILE A 82 4.49 -10.92 19.49
CA ILE A 82 5.45 -10.67 18.41
C ILE A 82 5.80 -9.17 18.42
N PRO A 83 7.07 -8.79 18.59
CA PRO A 83 7.45 -7.40 18.79
C PRO A 83 7.39 -6.59 17.50
N GLN A 84 7.14 -5.28 17.63
CA GLN A 84 7.34 -4.34 16.52
C GLN A 84 8.84 -4.11 16.27
N ARG A 85 9.25 -4.15 15.00
CA ARG A 85 10.65 -4.02 14.56
C ARG A 85 10.96 -2.66 13.96
N THR A 86 10.06 -2.12 13.12
CA THR A 86 10.30 -0.86 12.40
C THR A 86 9.17 0.14 12.55
N CYS A 87 9.54 1.43 12.50
CA CYS A 87 8.64 2.58 12.66
C CYS A 87 7.71 2.45 13.89
N PRO A 88 8.26 2.29 15.12
CA PRO A 88 7.45 2.25 16.33
C PRO A 88 6.72 3.58 16.50
N LEU A 89 5.39 3.54 16.44
CA LEU A 89 4.52 4.70 16.64
C LEU A 89 3.84 4.58 18.01
N PRO A 90 3.58 5.69 18.71
CA PRO A 90 3.05 5.65 20.07
C PRO A 90 1.72 4.86 20.16
N GLY A 91 1.63 3.95 21.13
CA GLY A 91 0.42 3.17 21.44
C GLY A 91 0.32 1.83 20.71
N MET A 92 1.09 1.63 19.63
CA MET A 92 1.04 0.40 18.82
C MET A 92 1.47 -0.86 19.61
N GLU A 93 2.30 -0.69 20.64
CA GLU A 93 2.76 -1.75 21.54
C GLU A 93 1.63 -2.45 22.31
N HIS A 94 0.44 -1.85 22.37
CA HIS A 94 -0.73 -2.41 23.06
C HIS A 94 -1.59 -3.34 22.19
N PHE A 95 -1.26 -3.47 20.90
CA PHE A 95 -2.06 -4.17 19.90
C PHE A 95 -1.28 -5.31 19.21
N LEU A 96 -0.23 -5.81 19.86
CA LEU A 96 0.65 -6.84 19.30
C LEU A 96 -0.05 -8.21 19.20
N GLN A 97 0.39 -9.03 18.24
CA GLN A 97 -0.17 -10.36 18.01
C GLN A 97 0.60 -11.46 18.74
N ARG A 98 -0.11 -12.43 19.30
CA ARG A 98 0.46 -13.72 19.76
C ARG A 98 0.48 -14.77 18.64
N PRO A 99 1.43 -15.73 18.65
CA PRO A 99 1.48 -16.79 17.64
C PRO A 99 0.22 -17.66 17.50
N LEU A 100 -0.54 -17.87 18.58
CA LEU A 100 -1.85 -18.53 18.52
C LEU A 100 -2.88 -17.71 19.28
N ALA A 101 -4.09 -17.66 18.74
CA ALA A 101 -5.25 -17.16 19.47
C ALA A 101 -5.53 -18.06 20.68
N VAL A 102 -5.82 -17.45 21.84
CA VAL A 102 -6.07 -18.16 23.09
C VAL A 102 -7.53 -18.04 23.50
N ASP A 103 -8.00 -16.80 23.69
CA ASP A 103 -9.33 -16.48 24.20
C ASP A 103 -10.29 -15.99 23.11
N ARG A 104 -9.74 -15.43 22.03
CA ARG A 104 -10.52 -14.72 21.01
C ARG A 104 -9.84 -14.79 19.66
N VAL A 105 -10.66 -14.93 18.62
CA VAL A 105 -10.26 -14.69 17.22
C VAL A 105 -10.69 -13.29 16.79
N ARG A 106 -9.85 -12.63 16.02
CA ARG A 106 -9.98 -11.23 15.57
C ARG A 106 -9.85 -11.07 14.05
N TYR A 107 -9.56 -12.13 13.28
CA TYR A 107 -9.72 -12.11 11.82
C TYR A 107 -9.86 -13.53 11.24
N VAL A 108 -10.46 -13.64 10.05
CA VAL A 108 -10.47 -14.89 9.27
C VAL A 108 -9.05 -15.20 8.80
N GLY A 109 -8.52 -16.36 9.17
CA GLY A 109 -7.13 -16.73 8.94
C GLY A 109 -6.24 -16.74 10.18
N GLU A 110 -6.77 -16.30 11.33
CA GLU A 110 -6.01 -16.30 12.58
C GLU A 110 -5.63 -17.73 13.01
N PRO A 111 -4.34 -18.01 13.31
CA PRO A 111 -3.92 -19.30 13.83
C PRO A 111 -4.61 -19.65 15.16
N ILE A 112 -5.29 -20.79 15.20
CA ILE A 112 -5.99 -21.29 16.40
C ILE A 112 -5.40 -22.62 16.91
N ALA A 113 -4.82 -23.42 16.02
CA ALA A 113 -4.08 -24.62 16.37
C ALA A 113 -3.04 -24.97 15.29
N VAL A 114 -2.14 -25.91 15.59
CA VAL A 114 -1.20 -26.49 14.62
C VAL A 114 -1.16 -28.00 14.79
N VAL A 115 -1.19 -28.72 13.67
CA VAL A 115 -1.03 -30.18 13.57
C VAL A 115 0.38 -30.48 13.06
N VAL A 116 1.01 -31.53 13.58
CA VAL A 116 2.25 -32.12 13.04
C VAL A 116 2.03 -33.60 12.75
N ALA A 117 2.34 -34.03 11.53
CA ALA A 117 2.16 -35.41 11.06
C ALA A 117 3.34 -35.91 10.20
N GLU A 118 3.40 -37.21 9.93
CA GLU A 118 4.50 -37.84 9.18
C GLU A 118 4.64 -37.33 7.74
N ASP A 119 3.56 -36.87 7.12
CA ASP A 119 3.55 -36.25 5.80
C ASP A 119 2.53 -35.11 5.70
N ALA A 120 2.62 -34.34 4.61
CA ALA A 120 1.78 -33.17 4.39
C ALA A 120 0.29 -33.51 4.21
N TYR A 121 -0.03 -34.63 3.55
CA TYR A 121 -1.42 -35.03 3.30
C TYR A 121 -2.11 -35.41 4.62
N LEU A 122 -1.40 -36.17 5.47
CA LEU A 122 -1.92 -36.52 6.79
C LEU A 122 -2.07 -35.29 7.69
N ALA A 123 -1.15 -34.32 7.61
CA ALA A 123 -1.25 -33.08 8.37
C ALA A 123 -2.50 -32.27 7.98
N GLU A 124 -2.85 -32.22 6.69
CA GLU A 124 -4.09 -31.63 6.20
C GLU A 124 -5.32 -32.40 6.67
N ASP A 125 -5.32 -33.73 6.53
CA ASP A 125 -6.41 -34.60 6.98
C ASP A 125 -6.70 -34.45 8.48
N ALA A 126 -5.65 -34.36 9.33
CA ALA A 126 -5.84 -34.12 10.75
C ALA A 126 -6.29 -32.70 11.06
N ALA A 127 -5.82 -31.69 10.32
CA ALA A 127 -6.25 -30.29 10.50
C ALA A 127 -7.77 -30.12 10.31
N GLU A 128 -8.37 -30.81 9.34
CA GLU A 128 -9.82 -30.81 9.10
C GLU A 128 -10.64 -31.49 10.22
N ARG A 129 -9.98 -32.24 11.12
CA ARG A 129 -10.61 -32.89 12.28
C ARG A 129 -10.44 -32.10 13.58
N VAL A 130 -9.79 -30.93 13.53
CA VAL A 130 -9.74 -29.99 14.65
C VAL A 130 -11.00 -29.14 14.60
N LEU A 131 -11.84 -29.23 15.64
CA LEU A 131 -13.15 -28.60 15.67
C LEU A 131 -13.17 -27.45 16.69
N PRO A 132 -13.08 -26.18 16.24
CA PRO A 132 -13.19 -25.03 17.11
C PRO A 132 -14.66 -24.71 17.47
N ASP A 133 -14.91 -24.43 18.74
CA ASP A 133 -16.15 -23.85 19.24
C ASP A 133 -15.92 -22.35 19.52
N ILE A 134 -16.46 -21.50 18.65
CA ILE A 134 -16.25 -20.04 18.67
C ILE A 134 -17.62 -19.36 18.68
N ASP A 135 -17.88 -18.58 19.73
CA ASP A 135 -19.04 -17.70 19.81
C ASP A 135 -18.78 -16.43 18.97
N PRO A 136 -19.46 -16.24 17.82
CA PRO A 136 -19.19 -15.11 16.95
C PRO A 136 -19.62 -13.79 17.57
N LEU A 137 -18.88 -12.73 17.25
CA LEU A 137 -19.15 -11.35 17.62
C LEU A 137 -19.28 -10.48 16.37
N PRO A 138 -19.87 -9.27 16.48
CA PRO A 138 -19.89 -8.33 15.38
C PRO A 138 -18.47 -8.06 14.85
N ALA A 139 -18.31 -8.13 13.53
CA ALA A 139 -17.06 -7.79 12.86
C ALA A 139 -17.02 -6.29 12.54
N LEU A 140 -15.82 -5.71 12.61
CA LEU A 140 -15.51 -4.35 12.24
C LEU A 140 -14.54 -4.36 11.05
N ILE A 141 -15.03 -4.03 9.86
CA ILE A 141 -14.28 -4.14 8.59
C ILE A 141 -13.98 -2.78 7.97
N ASP A 142 -14.48 -1.69 8.53
CA ASP A 142 -14.20 -0.33 8.07
C ASP A 142 -13.43 0.42 9.16
N ALA A 143 -12.23 0.89 8.82
CA ALA A 143 -11.37 1.67 9.71
C ALA A 143 -12.00 3.01 10.11
N GLN A 144 -12.80 3.65 9.24
CA GLN A 144 -13.52 4.87 9.60
C GLN A 144 -14.59 4.59 10.65
N ALA A 145 -15.31 3.47 10.54
CA ALA A 145 -16.24 3.03 11.57
C ALA A 145 -15.54 2.67 12.89
N GLY A 146 -14.32 2.13 12.81
CA GLY A 146 -13.54 1.75 13.98
C GLY A 146 -13.17 2.91 14.89
N LEU A 147 -13.13 4.13 14.37
CA LEU A 147 -12.89 5.35 15.15
C LEU A 147 -14.00 5.68 16.15
N ARG A 148 -15.18 5.05 16.04
CA ARG A 148 -16.31 5.25 16.97
C ARG A 148 -16.27 4.32 18.17
N ASP A 149 -15.41 3.30 18.17
CA ASP A 149 -15.24 2.36 19.28
C ASP A 149 -16.53 1.63 19.72
N GLU A 150 -17.50 1.47 18.81
CA GLU A 150 -18.77 0.74 19.04
C GLU A 150 -18.57 -0.78 19.12
N VAL A 151 -17.63 -1.31 18.33
CA VAL A 151 -17.20 -2.71 18.32
C VAL A 151 -15.70 -2.70 18.60
N LEU A 152 -15.28 -3.27 19.73
CA LEU A 152 -13.88 -3.29 20.14
C LEU A 152 -13.25 -4.66 19.86
N LEU A 153 -12.14 -4.66 19.10
CA LEU A 153 -11.32 -5.86 18.89
C LEU A 153 -10.48 -6.20 20.12
N HIS A 154 -10.01 -5.15 20.79
CA HIS A 154 -9.13 -5.20 21.96
C HIS A 154 -9.85 -4.48 23.10
N PRO A 155 -10.88 -5.11 23.71
CA PRO A 155 -11.73 -4.47 24.72
C PRO A 155 -10.94 -3.94 25.92
N GLU A 156 -9.81 -4.56 26.25
CA GLU A 156 -8.88 -4.14 27.28
C GLU A 156 -8.23 -2.77 27.03
N GLN A 157 -8.16 -2.32 25.76
CA GLN A 157 -7.61 -1.02 25.39
C GLN A 157 -8.69 0.07 25.32
N GLY A 158 -9.97 -0.30 25.25
CA GLY A 158 -11.09 0.65 25.17
C GLY A 158 -11.20 1.42 23.84
N THR A 159 -10.32 1.16 22.88
CA THR A 159 -10.32 1.79 21.54
C THR A 159 -9.73 0.85 20.49
N ASN A 160 -10.11 1.04 19.23
CA ASN A 160 -9.47 0.39 18.07
C ASN A 160 -8.34 1.24 17.46
N SER A 161 -8.15 2.49 17.89
CA SER A 161 -7.11 3.37 17.36
C SER A 161 -5.74 3.01 17.95
N ALA A 162 -4.98 2.17 17.24
CA ALA A 162 -3.65 1.72 17.65
C ALA A 162 -2.62 2.86 17.76
N THR A 163 -2.79 3.92 16.97
CA THR A 163 -2.02 5.16 17.16
C THR A 163 -2.81 6.36 16.66
N SER A 164 -2.56 7.52 17.24
CA SER A 164 -3.04 8.82 16.77
C SER A 164 -1.99 9.89 17.06
N TYR A 165 -1.54 10.62 16.05
CA TYR A 165 -0.56 11.69 16.22
C TYR A 165 -0.74 12.82 15.20
N GLN A 166 -0.22 14.00 15.55
CA GLN A 166 -0.15 15.17 14.68
C GLN A 166 1.29 15.51 14.36
N VAL A 167 1.56 15.85 13.11
CA VAL A 167 2.87 16.28 12.61
C VAL A 167 2.72 17.42 11.61
N GLY A 168 3.71 18.29 11.53
CA GLY A 168 3.67 19.43 10.62
C GLY A 168 4.84 20.38 10.85
N PHE A 169 4.96 21.37 9.97
CA PHE A 169 5.94 22.44 10.09
C PHE A 169 5.42 23.71 9.41
N GLY A 170 6.03 24.86 9.71
CA GLY A 170 5.60 26.15 9.15
C GLY A 170 4.26 26.65 9.72
N ASP A 171 3.82 27.80 9.24
CA ASP A 171 2.54 28.42 9.63
C ASP A 171 1.43 28.01 8.65
N ILE A 172 0.74 26.91 8.98
CA ILE A 172 -0.31 26.35 8.13
C ILE A 172 -1.54 27.25 8.03
N GLU A 173 -1.87 27.99 9.09
CA GLU A 173 -3.03 28.86 9.10
C GLU A 173 -2.79 30.10 8.23
N GLN A 174 -1.58 30.68 8.29
CA GLN A 174 -1.18 31.75 7.37
C GLN A 174 -1.21 31.28 5.91
N ALA A 175 -0.68 30.09 5.62
CA ALA A 175 -0.65 29.54 4.27
C ALA A 175 -2.05 29.40 3.65
N PHE A 176 -3.04 28.96 4.43
CA PHE A 176 -4.43 28.84 3.98
C PHE A 176 -5.16 30.19 3.95
N ALA A 177 -4.87 31.11 4.87
CA ALA A 177 -5.50 32.42 4.91
C ALA A 177 -5.15 33.30 3.69
N GLN A 178 -3.93 33.16 3.14
CA GLN A 178 -3.47 33.93 1.98
C GLN A 178 -3.68 33.22 0.64
N ALA A 179 -4.30 32.04 0.64
CA ALA A 179 -4.47 31.23 -0.56
C ALA A 179 -5.42 31.89 -1.56
N HIS A 180 -5.02 31.91 -2.84
CA HIS A 180 -5.92 32.25 -3.93
C HIS A 180 -6.89 31.10 -4.23
N LEU A 181 -6.38 29.87 -4.19
CA LEU A 181 -7.15 28.65 -4.37
C LEU A 181 -6.82 27.65 -3.26
N VAL A 182 -7.85 27.05 -2.69
CA VAL A 182 -7.73 25.85 -1.88
C VAL A 182 -8.49 24.73 -2.59
N VAL A 183 -7.81 23.62 -2.84
CA VAL A 183 -8.45 22.38 -3.28
C VAL A 183 -8.49 21.40 -2.12
N ARG A 184 -9.60 20.67 -1.99
CA ARG A 184 -9.80 19.65 -0.98
C ARG A 184 -10.51 18.46 -1.60
N GLU A 185 -10.02 17.26 -1.31
CA GLU A 185 -10.64 16.01 -1.73
C GLU A 185 -10.46 14.93 -0.65
N CYS A 186 -11.30 13.90 -0.72
CA CYS A 186 -11.16 12.67 0.06
C CYS A 186 -10.73 11.55 -0.88
N PHE A 187 -9.63 10.89 -0.54
CA PHE A 187 -9.05 9.82 -1.32
C PHE A 187 -9.10 8.49 -0.58
N TYR A 188 -9.14 7.39 -1.34
CA TYR A 188 -9.06 6.04 -0.82
C TYR A 188 -8.08 5.19 -1.64
N VAL A 189 -7.24 4.43 -0.95
CA VAL A 189 -6.53 3.29 -1.54
C VAL A 189 -7.04 2.04 -0.86
N HIS A 190 -7.42 1.06 -1.66
CA HIS A 190 -7.90 -0.24 -1.19
C HIS A 190 -6.79 -1.13 -0.66
N ARG A 191 -7.22 -2.22 -0.05
CA ARG A 191 -6.34 -3.27 0.43
C ARG A 191 -5.83 -4.16 -0.68
N HIS A 192 -4.53 -4.31 -0.78
CA HIS A 192 -3.87 -5.32 -1.63
C HIS A 192 -2.48 -5.65 -1.07
N SER A 193 -1.81 -6.64 -1.63
CA SER A 193 -0.44 -6.99 -1.22
C SER A 193 0.34 -7.66 -2.33
N ALA A 194 1.60 -8.01 -2.06
CA ALA A 194 2.31 -8.91 -2.94
C ALA A 194 1.76 -10.34 -2.81
N ALA A 195 1.65 -11.04 -3.93
CA ALA A 195 1.47 -12.48 -3.97
C ALA A 195 2.73 -13.13 -4.58
N PRO A 196 3.85 -13.26 -3.81
CA PRO A 196 5.06 -13.89 -4.33
C PRO A 196 4.73 -15.30 -4.82
N LEU A 197 5.31 -15.70 -5.97
CA LEU A 197 4.97 -16.98 -6.61
C LEU A 197 5.30 -18.18 -5.70
N GLU A 198 6.45 -18.12 -5.02
CA GLU A 198 6.72 -19.01 -3.88
C GLU A 198 6.01 -18.47 -2.62
N CYS A 199 5.16 -19.29 -2.02
CA CYS A 199 4.48 -18.99 -0.76
C CYS A 199 5.47 -19.03 0.42
N ARG A 200 5.04 -18.65 1.64
CA ARG A 200 5.89 -18.78 2.82
C ARG A 200 6.11 -20.24 3.20
N GLY A 201 7.27 -20.51 3.78
CA GLY A 201 7.60 -21.83 4.28
C GLY A 201 8.87 -21.80 5.11
N LEU A 202 8.98 -22.75 6.03
CA LEU A 202 10.09 -22.92 6.96
C LEU A 202 10.37 -24.40 7.19
N VAL A 203 11.64 -24.73 7.42
CA VAL A 203 12.04 -26.02 8.00
C VAL A 203 12.82 -25.72 9.27
N ALA A 204 12.45 -26.31 10.40
CA ALA A 204 13.18 -26.15 11.65
C ALA A 204 13.67 -27.50 12.19
N GLU A 205 14.86 -27.52 12.77
CA GLU A 205 15.51 -28.70 13.36
C GLU A 205 16.13 -28.32 14.71
N TRP A 206 15.83 -29.11 15.73
CA TRP A 206 16.37 -28.95 17.08
C TRP A 206 17.35 -30.07 17.39
N ASP A 207 18.60 -29.71 17.68
CA ASP A 207 19.60 -30.61 18.25
C ASP A 207 19.50 -30.51 19.79
N ALA A 208 18.93 -31.54 20.41
CA ALA A 208 18.79 -31.60 21.86
C ALA A 208 20.11 -31.81 22.61
N ALA A 209 21.14 -32.38 21.96
CA ALA A 209 22.43 -32.62 22.58
C ALA A 209 23.28 -31.35 22.63
N GLN A 210 23.17 -30.51 21.59
CA GLN A 210 23.86 -29.21 21.50
C GLN A 210 23.01 -28.04 22.00
N GLU A 211 21.74 -28.29 22.31
CA GLU A 211 20.72 -27.27 22.59
C GLU A 211 20.70 -26.18 21.50
N HIS A 212 20.65 -26.61 20.24
CA HIS A 212 20.83 -25.73 19.08
C HIS A 212 19.67 -25.86 18.09
N MET A 213 19.15 -24.72 17.63
CA MET A 213 18.05 -24.60 16.68
C MET A 213 18.58 -24.15 15.32
N VAL A 214 18.21 -24.87 14.26
CA VAL A 214 18.49 -24.46 12.87
C VAL A 214 17.17 -24.26 12.14
N VAL A 215 16.99 -23.10 11.51
CA VAL A 215 15.79 -22.75 10.75
C VAL A 215 16.17 -22.38 9.32
N TRP A 216 15.71 -23.15 8.35
CA TRP A 216 15.81 -22.85 6.93
C TRP A 216 14.55 -22.14 6.41
N GLY A 217 14.72 -21.39 5.31
CA GLY A 217 13.65 -20.60 4.69
C GLY A 217 13.59 -19.16 5.19
N ALA A 218 14.59 -18.74 5.98
CA ALA A 218 14.71 -17.36 6.42
C ALA A 218 14.80 -16.42 5.21
N ALA A 219 14.10 -15.30 5.25
CA ALA A 219 14.07 -14.34 4.15
C ALA A 219 14.14 -12.91 4.66
N LYS A 220 14.66 -12.00 3.82
CA LYS A 220 14.68 -10.54 3.99
C LYS A 220 15.53 -10.03 5.16
N VAL A 221 15.30 -10.45 6.42
CA VAL A 221 15.95 -9.90 7.64
C VAL A 221 16.28 -10.99 8.69
N PRO A 222 17.04 -12.04 8.32
CA PRO A 222 17.27 -13.22 9.15
C PRO A 222 17.89 -12.91 10.52
N PHE A 223 18.81 -11.95 10.61
CA PHE A 223 19.42 -11.54 11.88
C PHE A 223 18.43 -10.91 12.87
N ALA A 224 17.45 -10.16 12.39
CA ALA A 224 16.42 -9.58 13.25
C ALA A 224 15.45 -10.68 13.72
N ASN A 225 15.02 -11.54 12.80
CA ASN A 225 14.13 -12.65 13.13
C ASN A 225 14.80 -13.66 14.07
N ARG A 226 16.11 -13.89 13.96
CA ARG A 226 16.88 -14.74 14.88
C ARG A 226 16.78 -14.24 16.31
N ARG A 227 16.96 -12.93 16.51
CA ARG A 227 16.86 -12.30 17.84
C ARG A 227 15.47 -12.45 18.43
N ILE A 228 14.44 -12.22 17.62
CA ILE A 228 13.03 -12.37 18.04
C ILE A 228 12.77 -13.83 18.42
N LEU A 229 13.16 -14.78 17.56
CA LEU A 229 12.96 -16.20 17.81
C LEU A 229 13.69 -16.69 19.07
N ALA A 230 14.96 -16.31 19.22
CA ALA A 230 15.77 -16.66 20.39
C ALA A 230 15.13 -16.16 21.69
N ASP A 231 14.71 -14.88 21.74
CA ASP A 231 14.00 -14.35 22.89
C ASP A 231 12.70 -15.12 23.15
N MET A 232 11.87 -15.32 22.14
CA MET A 232 10.57 -15.98 22.28
C MET A 232 10.69 -17.44 22.75
N LEU A 233 11.74 -18.16 22.35
CA LEU A 233 12.01 -19.54 22.80
C LEU A 233 12.83 -19.63 24.09
N GLY A 234 13.31 -18.49 24.62
CA GLY A 234 14.20 -18.45 25.79
C GLY A 234 15.57 -19.07 25.53
N LEU A 235 16.11 -18.90 24.32
CA LEU A 235 17.41 -19.39 23.90
C LEU A 235 18.43 -18.25 23.80
N GLY A 236 19.71 -18.59 23.91
CA GLY A 236 20.81 -17.70 23.49
C GLY A 236 20.75 -17.43 21.98
N ILE A 237 21.18 -16.25 21.55
CA ILE A 237 21.20 -15.89 20.12
C ILE A 237 22.15 -16.80 19.31
N ASP A 238 23.20 -17.29 19.95
CA ASP A 238 24.19 -18.24 19.44
C ASP A 238 23.68 -19.69 19.40
N GLN A 239 22.51 -19.96 19.99
CA GLN A 239 21.84 -21.26 19.91
C GLN A 239 20.83 -21.33 18.75
N VAL A 240 20.76 -20.31 17.90
CA VAL A 240 19.78 -20.23 16.81
C VAL A 240 20.47 -19.82 15.51
N ASP A 241 20.31 -20.65 14.49
CA ASP A 241 20.71 -20.33 13.13
C ASP A 241 19.50 -20.08 12.25
N MET A 242 19.54 -18.99 11.48
CA MET A 242 18.57 -18.70 10.43
C MET A 242 19.28 -18.70 9.07
N LEU A 243 18.87 -19.64 8.22
CA LEU A 243 19.49 -19.95 6.95
C LEU A 243 18.51 -19.66 5.80
N GLU A 244 18.90 -18.78 4.90
CA GLU A 244 18.19 -18.49 3.66
C GLU A 244 18.40 -19.63 2.65
N CYS A 245 17.33 -19.92 1.93
CA CYS A 245 17.34 -20.73 0.72
C CYS A 245 17.26 -19.77 -0.48
N ASP A 246 17.29 -20.26 -1.72
CA ASP A 246 16.80 -19.42 -2.81
C ASP A 246 15.34 -19.01 -2.51
N VAL A 247 15.00 -17.73 -2.72
CA VAL A 247 13.68 -17.17 -2.39
C VAL A 247 12.96 -16.72 -3.67
N GLY A 248 11.80 -17.31 -3.93
CA GLY A 248 10.91 -17.04 -5.08
C GLY A 248 10.08 -15.75 -4.94
N GLY A 249 10.75 -14.67 -4.55
CA GLY A 249 10.18 -13.34 -4.35
C GLY A 249 9.77 -13.05 -2.90
N SER A 250 9.99 -11.82 -2.44
CA SER A 250 9.60 -11.34 -1.10
C SER A 250 8.73 -10.09 -1.17
N PHE A 251 9.16 -9.06 -1.91
CA PHE A 251 8.41 -7.81 -2.14
C PHE A 251 7.96 -7.05 -0.88
N GLY A 252 8.59 -7.34 0.26
CA GLY A 252 8.26 -6.77 1.56
C GLY A 252 7.45 -7.70 2.46
N VAL A 253 6.62 -8.58 1.90
CA VAL A 253 5.67 -9.40 2.68
C VAL A 253 6.34 -10.63 3.29
N ARG A 254 7.37 -11.19 2.65
CA ARG A 254 8.15 -12.32 3.23
C ARG A 254 9.36 -11.79 4.00
N GLY A 255 9.46 -12.16 5.27
CA GLY A 255 10.50 -11.70 6.20
C GLY A 255 10.01 -10.71 7.25
N ASP A 256 8.70 -10.52 7.40
CA ASP A 256 8.15 -10.21 8.72
C ASP A 256 8.29 -11.43 9.65
N PHE A 257 8.17 -11.21 10.95
CA PHE A 257 8.10 -12.30 11.92
C PHE A 257 6.62 -12.67 12.08
N TYR A 258 6.23 -13.79 11.51
CA TYR A 258 4.87 -14.30 11.56
C TYR A 258 4.68 -15.30 12.71
N PRO A 259 3.42 -15.60 13.09
CA PRO A 259 3.13 -16.71 13.98
C PRO A 259 3.90 -18.00 13.69
N GLU A 260 4.03 -18.36 12.42
CA GLU A 260 4.65 -19.62 12.01
C GLU A 260 6.18 -19.61 12.19
N ASP A 261 6.82 -18.44 12.19
CA ASP A 261 8.25 -18.28 12.52
C ASP A 261 8.56 -18.67 13.97
N PHE A 262 7.58 -18.62 14.88
CA PHE A 262 7.69 -19.19 16.23
C PHE A 262 7.21 -20.64 16.30
N LEU A 263 6.04 -20.93 15.72
CA LEU A 263 5.36 -22.22 15.88
C LEU A 263 6.16 -23.38 15.29
N VAL A 264 6.77 -23.20 14.12
CA VAL A 264 7.53 -24.28 13.45
C VAL A 264 8.79 -24.66 14.25
N PRO A 265 9.66 -23.73 14.68
CA PRO A 265 10.77 -24.04 15.58
C PRO A 265 10.33 -24.61 16.93
N TYR A 266 9.28 -24.05 17.54
CA TYR A 266 8.72 -24.59 18.79
C TYR A 266 8.32 -26.06 18.65
N LEU A 267 7.62 -26.40 17.55
CA LEU A 267 7.18 -27.76 17.27
C LEU A 267 8.36 -28.69 17.00
N ALA A 268 9.38 -28.25 16.25
CA ALA A 268 10.59 -29.05 16.02
C ALA A 268 11.29 -29.44 17.33
N ARG A 269 11.39 -28.49 18.26
CA ARG A 269 11.90 -28.75 19.62
C ARG A 269 11.00 -29.71 20.40
N ARG A 270 9.68 -29.55 20.31
CA ARG A 270 8.70 -30.38 21.02
C ARG A 270 8.66 -31.84 20.53
N VAL A 271 8.67 -32.06 19.22
CA VAL A 271 8.58 -33.41 18.65
C VAL A 271 9.94 -34.11 18.50
N GLY A 272 11.05 -33.37 18.61
CA GLY A 272 12.40 -33.91 18.47
C GLY A 272 12.71 -34.42 17.05
N ARG A 273 12.03 -33.87 16.04
CA ARG A 273 12.18 -34.21 14.60
C ARG A 273 12.20 -32.91 13.79
N PRO A 274 12.88 -32.85 12.63
CA PRO A 274 12.78 -31.70 11.76
C PRO A 274 11.33 -31.47 11.31
N VAL A 275 10.80 -30.26 11.46
CA VAL A 275 9.42 -29.90 11.07
C VAL A 275 9.46 -28.99 9.85
N LYS A 276 8.76 -29.37 8.78
CA LYS A 276 8.53 -28.56 7.59
C LYS A 276 7.11 -28.01 7.61
N TRP A 277 6.97 -26.73 7.30
CA TRP A 277 5.68 -26.09 7.00
C TRP A 277 5.82 -25.30 5.71
N ILE A 278 4.89 -25.51 4.78
CA ILE A 278 4.77 -24.77 3.53
C ILE A 278 3.30 -24.36 3.42
N GLU A 279 3.02 -23.06 3.35
CA GLU A 279 1.65 -22.60 3.16
C GLU A 279 1.22 -22.79 1.69
N ASP A 280 -0.06 -23.10 1.48
CA ASP A 280 -0.64 -23.08 0.14
C ASP A 280 -1.07 -21.65 -0.27
N ARG A 281 -1.51 -21.47 -1.52
CA ARG A 281 -1.91 -20.14 -2.01
C ARG A 281 -3.12 -19.55 -1.28
N ARG A 282 -4.10 -20.38 -0.90
CA ARG A 282 -5.30 -19.92 -0.19
C ARG A 282 -4.93 -19.46 1.21
N GLU A 283 -4.10 -20.23 1.89
CA GLU A 283 -3.51 -19.88 3.17
C GLU A 283 -2.70 -18.58 3.07
N SER A 284 -1.86 -18.45 2.04
CA SER A 284 -1.05 -17.26 1.79
C SER A 284 -1.91 -16.01 1.61
N LEU A 285 -2.91 -16.02 0.71
CA LEU A 285 -3.79 -14.86 0.49
C LEU A 285 -4.62 -14.49 1.73
N MET A 286 -4.85 -15.43 2.64
CA MET A 286 -5.62 -15.19 3.85
C MET A 286 -4.75 -14.71 5.03
N ALA A 287 -3.50 -15.16 5.16
CA ALA A 287 -2.71 -14.97 6.38
C ALA A 287 -1.43 -14.13 6.20
N LEU A 288 -0.94 -14.00 4.96
CA LEU A 288 0.15 -13.10 4.61
C LEU A 288 -0.23 -11.66 4.93
N ASN A 289 0.73 -10.84 5.30
CA ASN A 289 0.44 -9.43 5.56
C ASN A 289 -0.17 -8.76 4.33
N HIS A 290 -1.29 -8.08 4.56
CA HIS A 290 -1.89 -7.18 3.58
C HIS A 290 -1.19 -5.81 3.65
N SER A 291 -1.60 -4.85 2.83
CA SER A 291 -1.00 -3.51 2.84
C SER A 291 -1.99 -2.46 2.31
N ARG A 292 -1.53 -1.20 2.34
CA ARG A 292 -2.07 0.01 1.67
C ARG A 292 -3.28 0.67 2.26
N GLU A 293 -4.27 -0.11 2.67
CA GLU A 293 -5.62 0.40 2.86
C GLU A 293 -5.67 1.66 3.72
N ALA A 294 -6.09 2.77 3.10
CA ALA A 294 -6.02 4.08 3.72
C ALA A 294 -7.04 5.06 3.12
N HIS A 295 -7.63 5.87 3.99
CA HIS A 295 -8.38 7.07 3.63
C HIS A 295 -7.53 8.31 3.88
N CYS A 296 -7.61 9.30 2.98
CA CYS A 296 -6.92 10.57 3.17
C CYS A 296 -7.82 11.74 2.77
N ASP A 297 -8.21 12.55 3.75
CA ASP A 297 -8.79 13.87 3.53
C ASP A 297 -7.66 14.88 3.38
N LEU A 298 -7.46 15.40 2.18
CA LEU A 298 -6.30 16.24 1.86
C LEU A 298 -6.73 17.58 1.28
N ALA A 299 -6.10 18.66 1.75
CA ALA A 299 -6.23 19.99 1.20
C ALA A 299 -4.87 20.61 0.86
N LEU A 300 -4.82 21.34 -0.25
CA LEU A 300 -3.63 22.02 -0.75
C LEU A 300 -3.99 23.46 -1.14
N ALA A 301 -3.25 24.40 -0.56
CA ALA A 301 -3.38 25.84 -0.78
C ALA A 301 -2.38 26.33 -1.82
N PHE A 302 -2.86 27.16 -2.75
CA PHE A 302 -2.08 27.75 -3.83
C PHE A 302 -2.25 29.28 -3.85
N ASP A 303 -1.20 30.00 -4.24
CA ASP A 303 -1.34 31.39 -4.66
C ASP A 303 -1.87 31.51 -6.10
N ARG A 304 -2.01 32.74 -6.59
CA ARG A 304 -2.52 33.02 -7.94
C ARG A 304 -1.60 32.55 -9.07
N ASP A 305 -0.31 32.39 -8.78
CA ASP A 305 0.71 32.01 -9.74
C ASP A 305 0.94 30.48 -9.73
N GLY A 306 0.17 29.75 -8.92
CA GLY A 306 0.22 28.30 -8.78
C GLY A 306 1.29 27.81 -7.81
N ILE A 307 1.89 28.67 -6.99
CA ILE A 307 2.85 28.25 -5.97
C ILE A 307 2.13 27.57 -4.82
N MET A 308 2.63 26.41 -4.40
CA MET A 308 2.10 25.66 -3.26
C MET A 308 2.48 26.34 -1.94
N LEU A 309 1.47 26.80 -1.21
CA LEU A 309 1.65 27.54 0.05
C LEU A 309 1.64 26.60 1.26
N GLY A 310 0.69 25.67 1.30
CA GLY A 310 0.59 24.74 2.42
C GLY A 310 -0.33 23.56 2.16
N MET A 311 -0.05 22.44 2.85
CA MET A 311 -0.79 21.20 2.72
C MET A 311 -1.29 20.72 4.09
N ARG A 312 -2.58 20.41 4.23
CA ARG A 312 -3.10 19.84 5.48
C ARG A 312 -4.09 18.72 5.25
N GLY A 313 -4.19 17.79 6.18
CA GLY A 313 -5.11 16.67 6.03
C GLY A 313 -5.12 15.66 7.16
N THR A 314 -6.03 14.69 7.03
CA THR A 314 -6.15 13.55 7.95
C THR A 314 -6.00 12.26 7.16
N MET A 315 -5.13 11.37 7.64
CA MET A 315 -4.97 10.02 7.08
C MET A 315 -5.39 8.97 8.10
N VAL A 316 -6.27 8.06 7.68
CA VAL A 316 -6.74 6.91 8.48
C VAL A 316 -6.27 5.64 7.78
N ALA A 317 -5.31 4.95 8.40
CA ALA A 317 -4.75 3.69 7.92
C ALA A 317 -5.45 2.48 8.56
N ASP A 318 -5.78 1.47 7.77
CA ASP A 318 -6.29 0.18 8.26
C ASP A 318 -5.13 -0.79 8.53
N ASN A 319 -4.94 -1.15 9.80
CA ASN A 319 -3.88 -2.05 10.25
C ASN A 319 -4.28 -3.53 10.24
N GLY A 320 -5.54 -3.87 9.97
CA GLY A 320 -6.08 -5.19 10.30
C GLY A 320 -6.11 -5.44 11.81
N ALA A 321 -6.18 -6.71 12.23
CA ALA A 321 -6.53 -7.05 13.60
C ALA A 321 -5.45 -6.73 14.64
N TYR A 322 -4.20 -6.61 14.23
CA TYR A 322 -3.04 -6.48 15.12
C TYR A 322 -1.94 -5.62 14.51
N VAL A 323 -1.07 -5.12 15.38
CA VAL A 323 0.24 -4.59 15.02
C VAL A 323 1.24 -5.75 14.93
N ARG A 324 1.91 -5.87 13.77
CA ARG A 324 3.04 -6.77 13.51
C ARG A 324 4.34 -5.98 13.34
N THR A 325 5.43 -6.69 13.06
CA THR A 325 6.81 -6.19 12.96
C THR A 325 7.01 -4.88 12.20
N ASN A 326 6.23 -4.60 11.15
CA ASN A 326 6.38 -3.40 10.31
C ASN A 326 5.08 -2.59 10.11
N THR A 327 4.03 -2.82 10.90
CA THR A 327 2.71 -2.19 10.65
C THR A 327 2.77 -0.66 10.61
N GLY A 328 3.56 -0.01 11.48
CA GLY A 328 3.70 1.45 11.52
C GLY A 328 4.33 2.08 10.26
N VAL A 329 4.95 1.29 9.38
CA VAL A 329 5.66 1.83 8.20
C VAL A 329 4.71 2.50 7.22
N MET A 330 3.52 1.94 6.96
CA MET A 330 2.59 2.53 5.99
C MET A 330 2.11 3.91 6.47
N ALA A 331 1.60 3.99 7.71
CA ALA A 331 1.14 5.24 8.31
C ALA A 331 2.26 6.29 8.44
N GLY A 332 3.44 5.90 8.93
CA GLY A 332 4.57 6.81 9.07
C GLY A 332 5.09 7.32 7.72
N LYS A 333 5.29 6.44 6.74
CA LYS A 333 5.79 6.84 5.42
C LYS A 333 4.74 7.56 4.59
N GLY A 334 3.45 7.27 4.80
CA GLY A 334 2.34 7.99 4.16
C GLY A 334 2.45 9.50 4.37
N THR A 335 2.58 9.96 5.62
CA THR A 335 2.73 11.39 5.88
C THR A 335 4.08 11.96 5.51
N GLN A 336 5.17 11.21 5.72
CA GLN A 336 6.51 11.66 5.34
C GLN A 336 6.61 12.06 3.86
N PHE A 337 5.92 11.33 2.98
CA PHE A 337 6.00 11.52 1.54
C PHE A 337 4.81 12.27 0.94
N LEU A 338 3.84 12.73 1.74
CA LEU A 338 2.72 13.56 1.26
C LEU A 338 3.21 14.83 0.54
N PRO A 339 4.18 15.61 1.08
CA PRO A 339 4.70 16.80 0.38
C PRO A 339 5.35 16.49 -0.96
N GLY A 340 5.92 15.30 -1.12
CA GLY A 340 6.52 14.84 -2.37
C GLY A 340 7.78 15.63 -2.77
N PRO A 341 8.04 15.77 -4.08
CA PRO A 341 9.21 16.46 -4.62
C PRO A 341 9.00 17.99 -4.78
N TYR A 342 8.04 18.58 -4.06
CA TYR A 342 7.65 19.98 -4.22
C TYR A 342 8.06 20.85 -3.04
N ARG A 343 8.25 22.14 -3.31
CA ARG A 343 8.45 23.17 -2.29
C ARG A 343 7.09 23.52 -1.68
N ILE A 344 6.88 23.14 -0.43
CA ILE A 344 5.68 23.46 0.34
C ILE A 344 6.12 24.12 1.64
N ALA A 345 5.65 25.35 1.91
CA ALA A 345 6.15 26.15 3.02
C ALA A 345 5.60 25.72 4.38
N ALA A 346 4.38 25.19 4.43
CA ALA A 346 3.75 24.74 5.67
C ALA A 346 2.95 23.45 5.50
N THR A 347 2.98 22.59 6.51
CA THR A 347 2.21 21.33 6.54
C THR A 347 1.56 21.10 7.90
N SER A 348 0.42 20.40 7.91
CA SER A 348 -0.21 19.89 9.14
C SER A 348 -1.02 18.64 8.85
N PHE A 349 -0.64 17.51 9.45
CA PHE A 349 -1.27 16.22 9.22
C PHE A 349 -1.67 15.56 10.53
N ASP A 350 -2.91 15.07 10.56
CA ASP A 350 -3.42 14.11 11.54
C ASP A 350 -3.29 12.69 10.99
N VAL A 351 -2.71 11.78 11.77
CA VAL A 351 -2.57 10.38 11.38
C VAL A 351 -3.23 9.51 12.41
N ARG A 352 -4.04 8.56 11.94
CA ARG A 352 -4.64 7.51 12.76
C ARG A 352 -4.37 6.16 12.12
N SER A 353 -4.09 5.16 12.93
CA SER A 353 -4.07 3.77 12.47
C SER A 353 -5.04 2.95 13.32
N VAL A 354 -5.95 2.25 12.65
CA VAL A 354 -7.11 1.63 13.29
C VAL A 354 -7.06 0.11 13.08
N CYS A 355 -7.34 -0.65 14.13
CA CYS A 355 -7.48 -2.09 14.05
C CYS A 355 -8.87 -2.48 13.52
N THR A 356 -8.91 -3.44 12.60
CA THR A 356 -10.13 -3.99 12.01
C THR A 356 -10.09 -5.52 11.99
N ASN A 357 -11.22 -6.20 11.84
CA ASN A 357 -11.30 -7.66 11.75
C ASN A 357 -10.86 -8.22 10.38
N LYS A 358 -9.71 -7.74 9.90
CA LYS A 358 -9.04 -8.23 8.69
C LYS A 358 -7.63 -8.71 9.05
N THR A 359 -7.00 -9.50 8.17
CA THR A 359 -5.60 -9.94 8.33
C THR A 359 -4.68 -8.76 8.62
N PRO A 360 -3.68 -8.82 9.52
CA PRO A 360 -2.82 -7.67 9.80
C PRO A 360 -2.12 -7.08 8.56
N SER A 361 -1.96 -5.76 8.56
CA SER A 361 -1.21 -5.02 7.55
C SER A 361 0.29 -5.05 7.85
N GLY A 362 1.10 -5.12 6.80
CA GLY A 362 2.55 -5.05 6.84
C GLY A 362 3.09 -4.31 5.62
N THR A 363 4.31 -4.65 5.20
CA THR A 363 4.96 -3.94 4.09
C THR A 363 4.80 -4.66 2.76
N TYR A 364 4.32 -3.93 1.76
CA TYR A 364 4.47 -4.25 0.34
C TYR A 364 5.24 -3.09 -0.34
N ARG A 365 6.12 -3.41 -1.28
CA ARG A 365 7.01 -2.50 -2.06
C ARG A 365 6.53 -1.04 -2.12
N GLY A 366 7.32 -0.08 -1.63
CA GLY A 366 6.94 1.33 -1.57
C GLY A 366 5.83 1.69 -0.55
N PRO A 367 5.83 1.12 0.67
CA PRO A 367 4.76 1.38 1.66
C PRO A 367 4.67 2.85 2.05
N GLY A 368 3.45 3.38 2.11
CA GLY A 368 3.14 4.79 2.36
C GLY A 368 3.40 5.72 1.15
N ARG A 369 4.33 5.36 0.25
CA ARG A 369 4.73 6.20 -0.89
C ARG A 369 3.79 6.06 -2.07
N TYR A 370 3.27 4.85 -2.30
CA TYR A 370 2.26 4.58 -3.32
C TYR A 370 0.98 5.38 -3.05
N GLU A 371 0.53 5.30 -1.81
CA GLU A 371 -0.68 5.89 -1.27
C GLU A 371 -0.57 7.43 -1.29
N SER A 372 0.48 7.98 -0.68
CA SER A 372 0.68 9.43 -0.60
C SER A 372 0.89 10.09 -1.96
N THR A 373 1.56 9.40 -2.89
CA THR A 373 1.77 9.90 -4.25
C THR A 373 0.46 9.92 -5.04
N PHE A 374 -0.38 8.88 -4.92
CA PHE A 374 -1.73 8.91 -5.47
C PHE A 374 -2.54 10.11 -4.96
N PHE A 375 -2.59 10.32 -3.64
CA PHE A 375 -3.34 11.42 -3.03
C PHE A 375 -2.85 12.79 -3.51
N ARG A 376 -1.54 13.05 -3.40
CA ARG A 376 -0.94 14.33 -3.76
C ARG A 376 -1.09 14.62 -5.26
N GLU A 377 -0.66 13.69 -6.12
CA GLU A 377 -0.59 13.96 -7.56
C GLU A 377 -1.96 14.09 -8.20
N ARG A 378 -2.98 13.39 -7.66
CA ARG A 378 -4.37 13.61 -8.07
C ARG A 378 -4.85 15.00 -7.68
N LEU A 379 -4.59 15.42 -6.45
CA LEU A 379 -4.98 16.74 -5.96
C LEU A 379 -4.31 17.87 -6.76
N ILE A 380 -3.06 17.68 -7.20
CA ILE A 380 -2.34 18.62 -8.07
C ILE A 380 -3.01 18.74 -9.44
N ASP A 381 -3.41 17.63 -10.08
CA ASP A 381 -4.11 17.70 -11.38
C ASP A 381 -5.50 18.36 -11.25
N ILE A 382 -6.20 18.13 -10.13
CA ILE A 382 -7.45 18.83 -9.81
C ILE A 382 -7.21 20.33 -9.63
N ALA A 383 -6.12 20.72 -8.97
CA ALA A 383 -5.73 22.11 -8.82
C ALA A 383 -5.37 22.76 -10.16
N ALA A 384 -4.60 22.08 -11.00
CA ALA A 384 -4.24 22.56 -12.33
C ALA A 384 -5.48 22.90 -13.16
N ALA A 385 -6.47 22.01 -13.18
CA ALA A 385 -7.74 22.24 -13.86
C ALA A 385 -8.50 23.45 -13.29
N ARG A 386 -8.55 23.62 -11.97
CA ARG A 386 -9.24 24.75 -11.32
C ARG A 386 -8.53 26.09 -11.47
N LEU A 387 -7.19 26.09 -11.55
CA LEU A 387 -6.37 27.27 -11.83
C LEU A 387 -6.36 27.63 -13.32
N GLY A 388 -6.83 26.73 -14.19
CA GLY A 388 -6.66 26.89 -15.64
C GLY A 388 -5.20 26.81 -16.08
N MET A 389 -4.37 26.08 -15.33
CA MET A 389 -2.95 25.89 -15.59
C MET A 389 -2.70 24.53 -16.23
N ASP A 390 -1.68 24.46 -17.09
CA ASP A 390 -1.18 23.19 -17.58
C ASP A 390 -0.55 22.37 -16.43
N PRO A 391 -0.86 21.06 -16.29
CA PRO A 391 -0.38 20.24 -15.18
C PRO A 391 1.14 20.00 -15.21
N VAL A 392 1.80 20.14 -16.36
CA VAL A 392 3.27 20.14 -16.44
C VAL A 392 3.81 21.46 -15.86
N ALA A 393 3.26 22.60 -16.29
CA ALA A 393 3.68 23.91 -15.83
C ALA A 393 3.52 24.07 -14.30
N LEU A 394 2.38 23.64 -13.73
CA LEU A 394 2.13 23.72 -12.29
C LEU A 394 3.16 22.92 -11.47
N ARG A 395 3.59 21.75 -11.98
CA ARG A 395 4.65 20.97 -11.32
C ARG A 395 6.00 21.63 -11.47
N SER A 396 6.36 22.06 -12.69
CA SER A 396 7.66 22.67 -12.99
C SER A 396 8.00 23.83 -12.06
N ILE A 397 7.05 24.71 -11.75
CA ILE A 397 7.30 25.87 -10.87
C ILE A 397 7.43 25.49 -9.39
N ASN A 398 6.94 24.31 -8.99
CA ASN A 398 6.92 23.87 -7.59
C ASN A 398 7.99 22.82 -7.27
N LEU A 399 8.62 22.19 -8.27
CA LEU A 399 9.69 21.21 -8.04
C LEU A 399 10.84 21.82 -7.23
N ILE A 400 11.43 21.02 -6.35
CA ILE A 400 12.62 21.41 -5.59
C ILE A 400 13.80 21.54 -6.57
N PRO A 401 14.44 22.72 -6.67
CA PRO A 401 15.55 22.93 -7.58
C PRO A 401 16.87 22.46 -6.96
N ALA A 402 17.88 22.21 -7.80
CA ALA A 402 19.14 21.58 -7.38
C ALA A 402 19.92 22.43 -6.35
N GLU A 403 19.82 23.76 -6.42
CA GLU A 403 20.47 24.69 -5.50
C GLU A 403 19.93 24.65 -4.07
N LEU A 404 18.75 24.06 -3.85
CA LEU A 404 18.21 23.83 -2.50
C LEU A 404 18.59 22.47 -1.91
N MET A 405 19.36 21.65 -2.64
CA MET A 405 19.81 20.35 -2.14
C MET A 405 21.10 20.48 -1.31
N PRO A 406 21.22 19.82 -0.14
CA PRO A 406 20.21 18.95 0.48
C PRO A 406 19.01 19.73 1.02
N TYR A 407 17.79 19.22 0.76
CA TYR A 407 16.53 19.88 1.08
C TYR A 407 15.86 19.27 2.32
N ASP A 408 15.49 20.11 3.29
CA ASP A 408 14.74 19.68 4.48
C ASP A 408 13.24 19.65 4.18
N ALA A 409 12.67 18.44 4.11
CA ALA A 409 11.25 18.20 3.93
C ALA A 409 10.48 18.01 5.25
N GLY A 410 11.12 18.30 6.39
CA GLY A 410 10.52 18.32 7.71
C GLY A 410 10.48 16.97 8.44
N ALA A 411 10.20 17.03 9.74
CA ALA A 411 10.03 15.87 10.61
C ALA A 411 8.55 15.46 10.68
N LEU A 412 8.14 14.57 9.77
CA LEU A 412 6.74 14.17 9.57
C LEU A 412 6.41 12.75 10.06
N VAL A 413 7.29 12.18 10.89
CA VAL A 413 7.07 10.89 11.56
C VAL A 413 7.56 11.00 13.00
N PRO A 414 6.75 10.64 14.01
CA PRO A 414 7.18 10.62 15.39
C PRO A 414 8.47 9.80 15.59
N ASN A 415 9.35 10.30 16.45
CA ASN A 415 10.64 9.65 16.78
C ASN A 415 11.58 9.41 15.58
N MET A 416 11.29 10.01 14.42
CA MET A 416 12.23 10.10 13.31
C MET A 416 12.65 11.55 13.13
N GLY A 417 13.93 11.78 12.83
CA GLY A 417 14.43 13.09 12.45
C GLY A 417 13.82 13.61 11.13
N PRO A 418 14.16 14.84 10.72
CA PRO A 418 13.67 15.41 9.48
C PRO A 418 14.08 14.59 8.25
N ALA A 419 13.21 14.57 7.24
CA ALA A 419 13.52 13.99 5.94
C ALA A 419 14.42 14.96 5.16
N ILE A 420 15.71 14.65 5.08
CA ILE A 420 16.69 15.46 4.35
C ILE A 420 16.96 14.84 2.97
N TYR A 421 16.39 15.40 1.90
CA TYR A 421 16.64 14.94 0.53
C TYR A 421 18.09 15.27 0.16
N ASP A 422 18.87 14.27 -0.23
CA ASP A 422 20.33 14.35 -0.26
C ASP A 422 20.89 15.06 -1.51
N SER A 423 20.37 14.73 -2.69
CA SER A 423 20.75 15.34 -3.97
C SER A 423 19.68 15.10 -5.04
N GLY A 424 19.61 15.97 -6.06
CA GLY A 424 18.70 15.76 -7.18
C GLY A 424 18.74 16.84 -8.26
N GLN A 425 18.48 16.46 -9.51
CA GLN A 425 18.29 17.38 -10.65
C GLN A 425 16.86 17.26 -11.19
N TYR A 426 15.86 17.53 -10.34
CA TYR A 426 14.45 17.16 -10.60
C TYR A 426 13.89 17.75 -11.89
N ALA A 427 14.16 19.03 -12.16
CA ALA A 427 13.74 19.69 -13.40
C ALA A 427 14.27 18.97 -14.65
N ARG A 428 15.54 18.55 -14.66
CA ARG A 428 16.14 17.85 -15.80
C ARG A 428 15.56 16.45 -16.00
N VAL A 429 15.31 15.73 -14.91
CA VAL A 429 14.64 14.41 -14.98
C VAL A 429 13.22 14.58 -15.52
N PHE A 430 12.50 15.61 -15.07
CA PHE A 430 11.15 15.91 -15.53
C PHE A 430 11.10 16.29 -17.01
N GLU A 431 11.95 17.21 -17.46
CA GLU A 431 12.08 17.60 -18.86
C GLU A 431 12.46 16.41 -19.75
N HIS A 432 13.43 15.59 -19.31
CA HIS A 432 13.83 14.38 -20.03
C HIS A 432 12.67 13.40 -20.20
N ALA A 433 11.95 13.10 -19.11
CA ALA A 433 10.83 12.17 -19.14
C ALA A 433 9.73 12.63 -20.11
N LEU A 434 9.37 13.92 -20.07
CA LEU A 434 8.37 14.51 -20.97
C LEU A 434 8.81 14.47 -22.44
N ALA A 435 10.07 14.78 -22.71
CA ALA A 435 10.63 14.74 -24.06
C ALA A 435 10.68 13.31 -24.61
N ALA A 436 11.20 12.36 -23.82
CA ALA A 436 11.32 10.96 -24.23
C ALA A 436 9.97 10.24 -24.37
N PHE A 437 8.92 10.72 -23.68
CA PHE A 437 7.54 10.25 -23.88
C PHE A 437 6.81 10.94 -25.04
N ASP A 438 7.37 12.03 -25.58
CA ASP A 438 6.72 12.92 -26.56
C ASP A 438 5.40 13.50 -26.03
N TRP A 439 5.45 14.02 -24.79
CA TRP A 439 4.27 14.53 -24.08
C TRP A 439 3.49 15.57 -24.89
N VAL A 440 4.19 16.53 -25.49
CA VAL A 440 3.57 17.66 -26.23
C VAL A 440 2.69 17.16 -27.38
N ARG A 441 3.17 16.18 -28.16
CA ARG A 441 2.37 15.62 -29.25
C ARG A 441 1.23 14.78 -28.72
N ARG A 442 1.50 13.92 -27.72
CA ARG A 442 0.51 12.95 -27.25
C ARG A 442 -0.62 13.61 -26.47
N SER A 443 -0.35 14.63 -25.66
CA SER A 443 -1.35 15.33 -24.82
C SER A 443 -2.47 15.97 -25.64
N GLN A 444 -2.21 16.33 -26.90
CA GLN A 444 -3.22 16.82 -27.85
C GLN A 444 -4.32 15.80 -28.16
N ARG A 445 -4.12 14.51 -27.87
CA ARG A 445 -5.13 13.46 -28.03
C ARG A 445 -5.95 13.22 -26.76
N SER A 446 -5.55 13.77 -25.62
CA SER A 446 -6.24 13.53 -24.35
C SER A 446 -7.68 14.06 -24.38
N GLY A 447 -8.60 13.33 -23.78
CA GLY A 447 -10.04 13.61 -23.78
C GLY A 447 -10.75 13.37 -25.11
N LYS A 448 -10.04 12.94 -26.17
CA LYS A 448 -10.65 12.66 -27.48
C LYS A 448 -11.13 11.22 -27.57
N LEU A 449 -12.32 11.06 -28.17
CA LEU A 449 -12.86 9.75 -28.54
C LEU A 449 -12.23 9.30 -29.86
N LEU A 450 -11.37 8.28 -29.82
CA LEU A 450 -10.72 7.67 -30.97
C LEU A 450 -11.07 6.18 -31.01
N ASP A 451 -11.57 5.71 -32.15
CA ASP A 451 -12.00 4.31 -32.34
C ASP A 451 -12.92 3.79 -31.22
N GLY A 452 -13.87 4.64 -30.78
CA GLY A 452 -14.84 4.32 -29.74
C GLY A 452 -14.33 4.37 -28.29
N ARG A 453 -13.05 4.71 -28.07
CA ARG A 453 -12.44 4.81 -26.72
C ARG A 453 -11.89 6.20 -26.46
N TYR A 454 -11.98 6.68 -25.23
CA TYR A 454 -11.40 7.95 -24.82
C TYR A 454 -9.92 7.79 -24.53
N ILE A 455 -9.08 8.60 -25.17
CA ILE A 455 -7.64 8.61 -24.90
C ILE A 455 -7.33 9.55 -23.74
N GLY A 456 -6.51 9.10 -22.81
CA GLY A 456 -6.08 9.87 -21.65
C GLY A 456 -4.57 9.88 -21.49
N LEU A 457 -4.02 11.02 -21.10
CA LEU A 457 -2.64 11.14 -20.66
C LEU A 457 -2.57 11.56 -19.21
N GLY A 458 -1.64 10.95 -18.48
CA GLY A 458 -1.39 11.24 -17.08
C GLY A 458 0.09 11.20 -16.77
N LEU A 459 0.47 11.99 -15.77
CA LEU A 459 1.82 12.00 -15.22
C LEU A 459 1.76 12.08 -13.71
N ALA A 460 2.83 11.64 -13.07
CA ALA A 460 3.01 11.76 -11.63
C ALA A 460 4.50 11.81 -11.27
N CYS A 461 4.86 12.69 -10.34
CA CYS A 461 6.23 12.79 -9.82
C CYS A 461 6.32 12.17 -8.42
N PHE A 462 7.45 11.54 -8.13
CA PHE A 462 7.71 10.95 -6.83
C PHE A 462 9.14 11.20 -6.35
N VAL A 463 9.32 11.03 -5.03
CA VAL A 463 10.62 10.94 -4.38
C VAL A 463 10.61 9.68 -3.51
N GLU A 464 11.68 8.89 -3.57
CA GLU A 464 11.85 7.67 -2.78
C GLU A 464 13.06 7.83 -1.87
N SER A 465 12.88 7.74 -0.55
CA SER A 465 14.02 7.49 0.33
C SER A 465 14.49 6.03 0.19
N THR A 466 15.79 5.81 0.21
CA THR A 466 16.43 4.50 0.17
C THR A 466 17.64 4.46 1.12
N GLY A 467 18.32 3.32 1.22
CA GLY A 467 19.53 3.24 2.04
C GLY A 467 19.22 3.27 3.53
N GLY A 468 18.14 2.62 3.98
CA GLY A 468 17.80 2.54 5.39
C GLY A 468 18.94 1.99 6.26
N GLY A 469 19.30 2.72 7.31
CA GLY A 469 20.30 2.34 8.32
C GLY A 469 19.89 1.14 9.19
N PRO A 470 20.67 0.84 10.26
CA PRO A 470 21.80 1.62 10.77
C PRO A 470 23.17 1.25 10.17
N GLY A 471 23.29 0.17 9.43
CA GLY A 471 24.54 -0.21 8.77
C GLY A 471 24.52 -1.56 8.08
N GLU A 472 25.66 -2.03 7.59
CA GLU A 472 25.84 -3.37 7.05
C GLU A 472 27.24 -3.90 7.35
N HIS A 473 27.34 -5.21 7.54
CA HIS A 473 28.61 -5.90 7.75
C HIS A 473 29.01 -6.71 6.52
N ALA A 474 30.31 -6.81 6.30
CA ALA A 474 30.91 -7.65 5.28
C ALA A 474 32.17 -8.32 5.84
N ARG A 475 32.42 -9.56 5.43
CA ARG A 475 33.71 -10.24 5.64
C ARG A 475 34.28 -10.63 4.29
N LEU A 476 35.57 -10.39 4.10
CA LEU A 476 36.25 -10.68 2.86
C LEU A 476 37.52 -11.49 3.13
N THR A 477 37.59 -12.67 2.53
CA THR A 477 38.67 -13.65 2.76
C THR A 477 39.32 -14.02 1.43
N LEU A 478 40.65 -13.92 1.35
CA LEU A 478 41.41 -14.51 0.24
C LEU A 478 41.60 -16.01 0.48
N ARG A 479 41.24 -16.82 -0.51
CA ARG A 479 41.38 -18.28 -0.48
C ARG A 479 42.68 -18.73 -1.15
N SER A 480 43.08 -19.96 -0.86
CA SER A 480 44.32 -20.58 -1.40
C SER A 480 44.34 -20.68 -2.93
N ASP A 481 43.16 -20.75 -3.55
CA ASP A 481 42.95 -20.79 -5.00
C ASP A 481 43.04 -19.41 -5.67
N GLY A 482 43.32 -18.35 -4.91
CA GLY A 482 43.40 -16.98 -5.40
C GLY A 482 42.05 -16.31 -5.63
N CYS A 483 40.94 -16.90 -5.17
CA CYS A 483 39.62 -16.25 -5.17
C CYS A 483 39.33 -15.55 -3.84
N PHE A 484 38.41 -14.60 -3.89
CA PHE A 484 37.87 -13.90 -2.73
C PHE A 484 36.48 -14.42 -2.39
N ASP A 485 36.26 -14.78 -1.12
CA ASP A 485 34.94 -15.02 -0.56
C ASP A 485 34.45 -13.76 0.17
N LEU A 486 33.35 -13.18 -0.31
CA LEU A 486 32.68 -12.03 0.29
C LEU A 486 31.39 -12.48 0.97
N ALA A 487 31.37 -12.51 2.30
CA ALA A 487 30.16 -12.73 3.08
C ALA A 487 29.46 -11.39 3.39
N LEU A 488 28.13 -11.36 3.24
CA LEU A 488 27.29 -10.17 3.47
C LEU A 488 26.12 -10.47 4.40
N GLY A 489 25.76 -9.48 5.23
CA GLY A 489 24.60 -9.54 6.11
C GLY A 489 23.26 -9.29 5.42
N ALA A 490 23.28 -8.95 4.13
CA ALA A 490 22.09 -8.77 3.31
C ALA A 490 21.48 -10.11 2.88
N SER A 491 20.18 -10.10 2.60
CA SER A 491 19.42 -11.24 2.05
C SER A 491 19.05 -11.00 0.58
N SER A 492 18.76 -12.04 -0.20
CA SER A 492 18.39 -11.90 -1.62
C SER A 492 17.15 -12.71 -2.00
N ALA A 493 16.12 -12.00 -2.45
CA ALA A 493 14.88 -12.56 -2.99
C ALA A 493 14.71 -12.29 -4.49
N GLY A 494 15.81 -12.38 -5.24
CA GLY A 494 15.82 -12.28 -6.71
C GLY A 494 16.34 -10.97 -7.30
N GLN A 495 16.73 -10.00 -6.48
CA GLN A 495 17.23 -8.68 -6.92
C GLN A 495 18.70 -8.65 -7.42
N GLY A 496 19.41 -9.78 -7.41
CA GLY A 496 20.73 -9.92 -8.01
C GLY A 496 21.91 -9.40 -7.19
N HIS A 497 21.89 -9.66 -5.88
CA HIS A 497 22.99 -9.29 -4.98
C HIS A 497 24.30 -10.02 -5.29
N GLU A 498 24.26 -11.31 -5.63
CA GLU A 498 25.47 -12.08 -5.97
C GLU A 498 26.24 -11.48 -7.14
N THR A 499 25.50 -10.95 -8.12
CA THR A 499 26.07 -10.30 -9.30
C THR A 499 26.53 -8.87 -8.98
N SER A 500 25.66 -8.04 -8.42
CA SER A 500 25.96 -6.62 -8.17
C SER A 500 27.08 -6.42 -7.14
N MET A 501 27.13 -7.21 -6.07
CA MET A 501 28.20 -7.11 -5.06
C MET A 501 29.52 -7.65 -5.57
N ALA A 502 29.50 -8.68 -6.43
CA ALA A 502 30.70 -9.14 -7.12
C ALA A 502 31.25 -8.08 -8.08
N GLN A 503 30.40 -7.33 -8.79
CA GLN A 503 30.85 -6.19 -9.62
C GLN A 503 31.50 -5.09 -8.78
N VAL A 504 30.87 -4.72 -7.65
CA VAL A 504 31.42 -3.70 -6.74
C VAL A 504 32.80 -4.15 -6.23
N LEU A 505 32.92 -5.38 -5.73
CA LEU A 505 34.19 -5.88 -5.20
C LEU A 505 35.26 -5.98 -6.28
N ALA A 506 34.92 -6.52 -7.47
CA ALA A 506 35.82 -6.63 -8.61
C ALA A 506 36.33 -5.25 -9.08
N HIS A 507 35.45 -4.25 -9.12
CA HIS A 507 35.82 -2.87 -9.42
C HIS A 507 36.76 -2.29 -8.37
N CYS A 508 36.44 -2.48 -7.08
CA CYS A 508 37.24 -1.91 -6.00
C CYS A 508 38.61 -2.59 -5.86
N LEU A 509 38.72 -3.90 -6.08
CA LEU A 509 39.99 -4.63 -6.03
C LEU A 509 40.73 -4.66 -7.37
N ASP A 510 40.14 -4.17 -8.46
CA ASP A 510 40.74 -4.21 -9.80
C ASP A 510 41.13 -5.65 -10.22
N VAL A 511 40.25 -6.61 -9.91
CA VAL A 511 40.41 -8.06 -10.18
C VAL A 511 39.25 -8.58 -11.03
N PRO A 512 39.45 -9.62 -11.85
CA PRO A 512 38.36 -10.21 -12.63
C PRO A 512 37.17 -10.60 -11.75
N MET A 513 35.95 -10.38 -12.22
CA MET A 513 34.72 -10.72 -11.48
C MET A 513 34.62 -12.22 -11.12
N GLN A 514 35.26 -13.09 -11.92
CA GLN A 514 35.36 -14.53 -11.67
C GLN A 514 36.18 -14.87 -10.42
N ALA A 515 37.08 -13.98 -9.99
CA ALA A 515 37.86 -14.13 -8.77
C ALA A 515 37.04 -13.81 -7.51
N VAL A 516 35.76 -13.46 -7.61
CA VAL A 516 34.90 -13.13 -6.48
C VAL A 516 33.81 -14.19 -6.32
N ARG A 517 33.53 -14.61 -5.09
CA ARG A 517 32.39 -15.43 -4.68
C ARG A 517 31.63 -14.65 -3.61
N VAL A 518 30.31 -14.59 -3.72
CA VAL A 518 29.46 -13.83 -2.79
C VAL A 518 28.59 -14.80 -2.01
N HIS A 519 28.65 -14.71 -0.69
CA HIS A 519 27.88 -15.50 0.26
C HIS A 519 26.95 -14.56 1.02
N HIS A 520 25.69 -14.94 1.17
CA HIS A 520 24.66 -14.10 1.78
C HIS A 520 23.59 -14.97 2.44
N GLY A 521 22.67 -14.34 3.17
CA GLY A 521 21.46 -15.01 3.66
C GLY A 521 21.64 -16.01 4.81
N SER A 522 22.80 -16.08 5.46
CA SER A 522 22.98 -16.94 6.63
C SER A 522 23.50 -16.16 7.84
N THR A 523 22.89 -16.39 9.00
CA THR A 523 23.34 -15.82 10.27
C THR A 523 24.63 -16.44 10.83
N THR A 524 25.15 -17.50 10.19
CA THR A 524 26.42 -18.14 10.56
C THR A 524 27.63 -17.51 9.87
N LEU A 525 27.41 -16.70 8.83
CA LEU A 525 28.49 -16.10 8.05
C LEU A 525 29.10 -14.87 8.75
N LEU A 526 28.31 -14.17 9.56
CA LEU A 526 28.67 -12.90 10.19
C LEU A 526 27.99 -12.79 11.56
N ASP A 527 28.55 -11.99 12.46
CA ASP A 527 27.96 -11.75 13.78
C ASP A 527 26.69 -10.88 13.71
N ALA A 528 26.62 -10.00 12.70
CA ALA A 528 25.46 -9.16 12.46
C ALA A 528 25.26 -8.90 10.97
N GLY A 529 24.01 -8.63 10.62
CA GLY A 529 23.56 -8.25 9.30
C GLY A 529 22.18 -7.61 9.41
N PHE A 530 21.78 -6.88 8.38
CA PHE A 530 20.53 -6.10 8.43
C PHE A 530 19.53 -6.50 7.35
N GLY A 531 19.94 -7.33 6.38
CA GLY A 531 19.01 -7.82 5.37
C GLY A 531 18.65 -6.79 4.29
N ALA A 532 17.56 -7.04 3.57
CA ALA A 532 17.14 -6.31 2.39
C ALA A 532 15.72 -5.72 2.54
N TYR A 533 15.64 -4.40 2.72
CA TYR A 533 14.40 -3.62 2.74
C TYR A 533 14.70 -2.16 2.38
N HIS A 534 13.68 -1.36 2.04
CA HIS A 534 13.83 0.10 1.86
C HIS A 534 14.97 0.45 0.86
N SER A 535 15.01 -0.32 -0.23
CA SER A 535 16.03 -0.25 -1.29
C SER A 535 17.48 -0.15 -0.77
N ARG A 536 17.81 -0.74 0.38
CA ARG A 536 19.06 -0.42 1.10
C ARG A 536 20.33 -1.09 0.59
N SER A 537 20.24 -2.26 -0.05
CA SER A 537 21.39 -3.14 -0.27
C SER A 537 22.48 -2.52 -1.15
N ALA A 538 22.10 -1.80 -2.23
CA ALA A 538 23.07 -1.13 -3.09
C ALA A 538 23.90 -0.09 -2.33
N VAL A 539 23.25 0.67 -1.44
CA VAL A 539 23.88 1.70 -0.61
C VAL A 539 24.72 1.05 0.50
N MET A 540 24.09 0.24 1.34
CA MET A 540 24.68 -0.25 2.59
C MET A 540 25.64 -1.40 2.35
N SER A 541 25.21 -2.45 1.65
CA SER A 541 26.06 -3.60 1.33
C SER A 541 27.13 -3.23 0.31
N GLY A 542 26.83 -2.34 -0.64
CA GLY A 542 27.82 -1.78 -1.56
C GLY A 542 28.92 -1.01 -0.83
N ALA A 543 28.56 -0.12 0.11
CA ALA A 543 29.53 0.62 0.89
C ALA A 543 30.35 -0.27 1.85
N ALA A 544 29.73 -1.28 2.48
CA ALA A 544 30.45 -2.27 3.28
C ALA A 544 31.43 -3.10 2.43
N THR A 545 31.05 -3.45 1.20
CA THR A 545 31.92 -4.14 0.23
C THR A 545 33.09 -3.25 -0.20
N HIS A 546 32.83 -1.96 -0.45
CA HIS A 546 33.89 -0.99 -0.75
C HIS A 546 34.91 -0.89 0.40
N GLU A 547 34.42 -0.85 1.64
CA GLU A 547 35.28 -0.80 2.82
C GLU A 547 36.08 -2.10 3.02
N ALA A 548 35.47 -3.26 2.80
CA ALA A 548 36.17 -4.55 2.80
C ALA A 548 37.29 -4.58 1.75
N ALA A 549 37.02 -4.09 0.54
CA ALA A 549 38.03 -3.98 -0.51
C ALA A 549 39.19 -3.06 -0.12
N ARG A 550 38.91 -1.93 0.56
CA ARG A 550 39.95 -1.00 1.05
C ARG A 550 40.89 -1.69 2.04
N LEU A 551 40.32 -2.32 3.07
CA LEU A 551 41.08 -3.04 4.10
C LEU A 551 41.87 -4.22 3.50
N MET A 552 41.29 -4.94 2.55
CA MET A 552 41.94 -6.06 1.89
C MET A 552 43.16 -5.62 1.08
N ARG A 553 43.08 -4.49 0.35
CA ARG A 553 44.26 -3.95 -0.36
C ARG A 553 45.42 -3.66 0.61
N GLU A 554 45.14 -3.11 1.78
CA GLU A 554 46.16 -2.84 2.81
C GLU A 554 46.83 -4.14 3.27
N GLN A 555 46.05 -5.19 3.55
CA GLN A 555 46.60 -6.50 3.92
C GLN A 555 47.39 -7.17 2.80
N LEU A 556 46.94 -7.07 1.55
CA LEU A 556 47.64 -7.65 0.40
C LEU A 556 49.00 -6.96 0.17
N ILE A 557 49.07 -5.64 0.30
CA ILE A 557 50.34 -4.90 0.22
C ILE A 557 51.25 -5.29 1.39
N ALA A 558 50.73 -5.38 2.62
CA ALA A 558 51.52 -5.79 3.79
C ALA A 558 52.09 -7.21 3.64
N ARG A 559 51.28 -8.16 3.15
CA ARG A 559 51.73 -9.52 2.83
C ARG A 559 52.77 -9.53 1.72
N GLY A 560 52.58 -8.70 0.69
CA GLY A 560 53.55 -8.51 -0.39
C GLY A 560 54.90 -7.97 0.12
N ALA A 561 54.86 -6.98 1.01
CA ALA A 561 56.04 -6.41 1.67
C ALA A 561 56.84 -7.49 2.43
N GLN A 562 56.13 -8.31 3.23
CA GLN A 562 56.73 -9.42 3.97
C GLN A 562 57.36 -10.46 3.03
N ARG A 563 56.66 -10.87 1.98
CA ARG A 563 57.16 -11.88 1.01
C ARG A 563 58.37 -11.39 0.22
N LEU A 564 58.40 -10.10 -0.15
CA LEU A 564 59.48 -9.51 -0.94
C LEU A 564 60.64 -8.98 -0.08
N GLY A 565 60.48 -8.89 1.24
CA GLY A 565 61.45 -8.23 2.12
C GLY A 565 61.62 -6.74 1.82
N ARG A 566 60.55 -6.07 1.35
CA ARG A 566 60.55 -4.64 0.96
C ARG A 566 59.71 -3.81 1.94
N ALA A 567 59.95 -2.51 1.99
CA ALA A 567 59.13 -1.58 2.76
C ALA A 567 57.74 -1.41 2.12
N GLN A 568 56.69 -1.32 2.93
CA GLN A 568 55.30 -1.27 2.46
C GLN A 568 55.00 -0.04 1.59
N ASP A 569 55.65 1.09 1.87
CA ASP A 569 55.53 2.36 1.11
C ASP A 569 56.17 2.30 -0.29
N SER A 570 57.06 1.34 -0.53
CA SER A 570 57.62 1.06 -1.85
C SER A 570 56.70 0.22 -2.75
N LEU A 571 55.52 -0.16 -2.25
CA LEU A 571 54.58 -1.04 -2.92
C LEU A 571 53.20 -0.37 -3.07
N GLN A 572 52.48 -0.74 -4.13
CA GLN A 572 51.10 -0.32 -4.35
C GLN A 572 50.26 -1.51 -4.83
N TRP A 573 48.94 -1.39 -4.71
CA TRP A 573 48.00 -2.32 -5.33
C TRP A 573 47.51 -1.76 -6.65
N ARG A 574 47.64 -2.53 -7.74
CA ARG A 574 47.17 -2.12 -9.07
C ARG A 574 46.93 -3.34 -9.96
N ASN A 575 45.84 -3.34 -10.74
CA ASN A 575 45.51 -4.41 -11.69
C ASN A 575 45.58 -5.82 -11.07
N GLY A 576 45.01 -5.97 -9.86
CA GLY A 576 44.98 -7.25 -9.16
C GLY A 576 46.34 -7.75 -8.64
N CYS A 577 47.36 -6.89 -8.62
CA CYS A 577 48.73 -7.25 -8.24
C CYS A 577 49.31 -6.27 -7.21
N VAL A 578 50.28 -6.75 -6.44
CA VAL A 578 51.23 -5.87 -5.73
C VAL A 578 52.28 -5.44 -6.75
N VAL A 579 52.45 -4.14 -6.91
CA VAL A 579 53.36 -3.51 -7.88
C VAL A 579 54.39 -2.63 -7.18
N ASP A 580 55.50 -2.36 -7.84
CA ASP A 580 56.46 -1.34 -7.40
C ASP A 580 55.83 0.06 -7.49
N ALA A 581 55.93 0.85 -6.42
CA ALA A 581 55.34 2.18 -6.35
C ALA A 581 55.97 3.19 -7.33
N GLN A 582 57.22 2.98 -7.76
CA GLN A 582 57.96 3.92 -8.61
C GLN A 582 57.61 3.76 -10.09
N ASP A 583 57.64 2.52 -10.60
CA ASP A 583 57.49 2.24 -12.03
C ASP A 583 56.23 1.43 -12.37
N GLY A 584 55.51 0.92 -11.36
CA GLY A 584 54.29 0.14 -11.55
C GLY A 584 54.52 -1.30 -12.03
N THR A 585 55.75 -1.80 -11.99
CA THR A 585 56.07 -3.18 -12.36
C THR A 585 55.36 -4.16 -11.42
N ALA A 586 54.66 -5.16 -11.96
CA ALA A 586 54.02 -6.20 -11.15
C ALA A 586 55.09 -7.08 -10.48
N LEU A 587 55.00 -7.20 -9.16
CA LEU A 587 55.96 -7.94 -8.33
C LEU A 587 55.38 -9.24 -7.79
N LEU A 588 54.10 -9.21 -7.38
CA LEU A 588 53.37 -10.39 -6.94
C LEU A 588 51.93 -10.35 -7.47
N THR A 589 51.53 -11.45 -8.10
CA THR A 589 50.16 -11.73 -8.51
C THR A 589 49.30 -12.16 -7.32
N LEU A 590 47.98 -12.14 -7.50
CA LEU A 590 47.04 -12.65 -6.51
C LEU A 590 47.28 -14.13 -6.17
N ALA A 591 47.58 -14.96 -7.16
CA ALA A 591 47.90 -16.38 -6.96
C ALA A 591 49.17 -16.56 -6.10
N GLU A 592 50.20 -15.74 -6.32
CA GLU A 592 51.41 -15.77 -5.49
C GLU A 592 51.14 -15.28 -4.07
N LEU A 593 50.27 -14.28 -3.89
CA LEU A 593 49.86 -13.83 -2.56
C LEU A 593 49.06 -14.91 -1.81
N ALA A 594 48.24 -15.69 -2.52
CA ALA A 594 47.44 -16.79 -1.97
C ALA A 594 48.28 -18.02 -1.56
N GLN A 595 49.50 -18.18 -2.08
CA GLN A 595 50.37 -19.30 -1.71
C GLN A 595 50.62 -19.34 -0.18
N GLY A 596 50.63 -20.56 0.37
CA GLY A 596 50.84 -20.79 1.79
C GLY A 596 49.62 -20.51 2.67
N ILE A 597 48.46 -20.14 2.09
CA ILE A 597 47.18 -20.13 2.81
C ILE A 597 46.68 -21.57 2.94
N ALA A 598 46.43 -22.04 4.17
CA ALA A 598 45.87 -23.36 4.43
C ALA A 598 44.35 -23.27 4.72
N ASP A 599 43.52 -23.89 3.89
CA ASP A 599 42.05 -23.76 3.95
C ASP A 599 41.37 -24.36 5.21
N HIS A 600 42.10 -25.10 6.06
CA HIS A 600 41.51 -25.98 7.10
C HIS A 600 42.14 -25.93 8.51
N ALA A 601 42.93 -24.92 8.91
CA ALA A 601 43.67 -24.99 10.20
C ALA A 601 43.72 -23.66 10.97
N GLY A 602 42.94 -23.36 12.03
CA GLY A 602 43.05 -22.17 12.95
C GLY A 602 43.63 -20.80 12.47
N PRO A 603 43.03 -19.61 12.75
CA PRO A 603 43.43 -18.31 12.16
C PRO A 603 44.94 -17.97 12.17
N THR A 604 45.65 -18.33 13.25
CA THR A 604 47.11 -18.14 13.40
C THR A 604 47.97 -19.13 12.61
N GLU A 605 47.44 -20.31 12.28
CA GLU A 605 48.10 -21.38 11.52
C GLU A 605 47.77 -21.33 10.02
N ARG A 606 46.64 -20.71 9.62
CA ARG A 606 46.22 -20.62 8.19
C ARG A 606 47.08 -19.69 7.34
N GLY A 607 47.73 -18.69 7.95
CA GLY A 607 48.25 -17.54 7.20
C GLY A 607 47.12 -16.80 6.45
N GLU A 608 45.90 -16.83 6.99
CA GLU A 608 44.68 -16.26 6.41
C GLU A 608 44.83 -14.77 6.14
N VAL A 609 44.33 -14.32 4.98
CA VAL A 609 44.19 -12.89 4.66
C VAL A 609 42.69 -12.62 4.66
N GLU A 610 42.21 -12.10 5.78
CA GLU A 610 40.80 -11.87 6.07
C GLU A 610 40.60 -10.49 6.68
N VAL A 611 39.52 -9.83 6.27
CA VAL A 611 39.09 -8.54 6.83
C VAL A 611 37.60 -8.58 7.17
N ASP A 612 37.25 -8.05 8.35
CA ASP A 612 35.90 -7.68 8.71
C ASP A 612 35.71 -6.17 8.48
N ALA A 613 34.65 -5.81 7.75
CA ALA A 613 34.30 -4.45 7.41
C ALA A 613 32.87 -4.12 7.83
N LYS A 614 32.64 -2.84 8.13
CA LYS A 614 31.33 -2.33 8.51
C LYS A 614 31.13 -0.97 7.88
N PHE A 615 29.93 -0.72 7.36
CA PHE A 615 29.49 0.63 6.99
C PHE A 615 28.29 1.00 7.85
N MET A 616 28.41 2.07 8.65
CA MET A 616 27.37 2.54 9.55
C MET A 616 26.88 3.91 9.08
N SER A 617 25.58 4.05 8.88
CA SER A 617 24.94 5.31 8.48
C SER A 617 23.43 5.25 8.72
N ASP A 618 22.90 6.32 9.30
CA ASP A 618 21.45 6.58 9.36
C ASP A 618 21.00 7.60 8.32
N ARG A 619 21.91 8.10 7.48
CA ARG A 619 21.59 9.01 6.38
C ARG A 619 20.97 8.23 5.23
N LEU A 620 19.72 8.54 4.93
CA LEU A 620 19.01 8.04 3.75
C LEU A 620 19.56 8.68 2.48
N THR A 621 19.34 8.03 1.34
CA THR A 621 19.51 8.63 0.01
C THR A 621 18.15 8.80 -0.65
N TYR A 622 17.97 9.75 -1.56
CA TYR A 622 16.66 10.05 -2.16
C TYR A 622 16.71 10.04 -3.68
N THR A 623 15.93 9.17 -4.30
CA THR A 623 15.76 9.13 -5.75
C THR A 623 14.56 10.00 -6.14
N PHE A 624 14.58 10.51 -7.37
CA PHE A 624 13.44 11.23 -7.95
C PHE A 624 13.08 10.60 -9.28
N GLY A 625 11.79 10.45 -9.51
CA GLY A 625 11.30 9.90 -10.75
C GLY A 625 9.96 10.45 -11.18
N VAL A 626 9.65 10.16 -12.44
CA VAL A 626 8.47 10.60 -13.16
C VAL A 626 7.89 9.41 -13.87
N GLN A 627 6.58 9.23 -13.71
CA GLN A 627 5.84 8.17 -14.38
C GLN A 627 4.78 8.79 -15.28
N LEU A 628 4.72 8.30 -16.51
CA LEU A 628 3.89 8.81 -17.59
C LEU A 628 3.05 7.67 -18.14
N ALA A 629 1.78 7.94 -18.41
CA ALA A 629 0.84 6.96 -18.93
C ALA A 629 0.02 7.53 -20.07
N GLU A 630 -0.19 6.71 -21.09
CA GLU A 630 -1.24 6.86 -22.09
C GLU A 630 -2.22 5.69 -21.95
N VAL A 631 -3.50 5.99 -21.80
CA VAL A 631 -4.56 4.99 -21.64
C VAL A 631 -5.66 5.19 -22.68
N ALA A 632 -6.36 4.11 -23.03
CA ALA A 632 -7.63 4.15 -23.72
C ALA A 632 -8.73 3.62 -22.79
N VAL A 633 -9.80 4.38 -22.63
CA VAL A 633 -10.94 4.02 -21.78
C VAL A 633 -12.16 3.77 -22.65
N ASP A 634 -12.70 2.56 -22.60
CA ASP A 634 -13.98 2.25 -23.23
C ASP A 634 -15.13 2.80 -22.35
N PRO A 635 -15.92 3.78 -22.84
CA PRO A 635 -16.99 4.37 -22.05
C PRO A 635 -18.17 3.41 -21.82
N ILE A 636 -18.30 2.34 -22.62
CA ILE A 636 -19.39 1.36 -22.50
C ILE A 636 -19.03 0.30 -21.47
N THR A 637 -17.85 -0.31 -21.61
CA THR A 637 -17.42 -1.44 -20.76
C THR A 637 -16.65 -1.01 -19.51
N ALA A 638 -16.19 0.24 -19.46
CA ALA A 638 -15.26 0.75 -18.44
C ALA A 638 -13.89 0.05 -18.44
N GLN A 639 -13.55 -0.66 -19.53
CA GLN A 639 -12.22 -1.22 -19.70
C GLN A 639 -11.18 -0.10 -19.87
N VAL A 640 -10.05 -0.24 -19.18
CA VAL A 640 -8.90 0.65 -19.29
C VAL A 640 -7.75 -0.13 -19.91
N ASP A 641 -7.37 0.23 -21.13
CA ASP A 641 -6.18 -0.33 -21.79
C ASP A 641 -5.00 0.62 -21.56
N VAL A 642 -3.91 0.09 -21.00
CA VAL A 642 -2.65 0.84 -20.84
C VAL A 642 -1.84 0.74 -22.13
N LEU A 643 -1.82 1.82 -22.91
CA LEU A 643 -1.20 1.83 -24.25
C LEU A 643 0.31 2.01 -24.21
N ASP A 644 0.81 2.84 -23.28
CA ASP A 644 2.24 3.07 -23.04
C ASP A 644 2.39 3.56 -21.60
N TYR A 645 3.19 2.86 -20.82
CA TYR A 645 3.55 3.27 -19.47
C TYR A 645 5.06 3.39 -19.35
N TYR A 646 5.53 4.54 -18.87
CA TYR A 646 6.94 4.88 -18.87
C TYR A 646 7.38 5.41 -17.52
N CYS A 647 8.36 4.74 -16.92
CA CYS A 647 8.99 5.14 -15.66
C CYS A 647 10.40 5.65 -15.92
N VAL A 648 10.70 6.88 -15.51
CA VAL A 648 12.04 7.46 -15.53
C VAL A 648 12.46 7.77 -14.10
N GLU A 649 13.66 7.35 -13.70
CA GLU A 649 14.16 7.56 -12.34
C GLU A 649 15.66 7.91 -12.34
N ASP A 650 16.05 8.92 -11.57
CA ASP A 650 17.46 9.24 -11.31
C ASP A 650 17.96 8.53 -10.05
N LEU A 651 18.85 7.55 -10.25
CA LEU A 651 19.42 6.71 -9.21
C LEU A 651 20.83 7.16 -8.79
N GLY A 652 21.33 8.25 -9.35
CA GLY A 652 22.75 8.57 -9.24
C GLY A 652 23.58 7.48 -9.90
N ARG A 653 24.63 6.97 -9.25
CA ARG A 653 25.49 5.96 -9.89
C ARG A 653 24.80 4.59 -9.95
N VAL A 654 24.79 3.95 -11.12
CA VAL A 654 24.20 2.61 -11.32
C VAL A 654 25.27 1.51 -11.23
N ILE A 655 24.98 0.43 -10.50
CA ILE A 655 25.87 -0.74 -10.40
C ILE A 655 25.75 -1.63 -11.64
N ASN A 656 24.52 -2.02 -11.99
CA ASN A 656 24.22 -2.88 -13.13
C ASN A 656 22.92 -2.41 -13.79
N PRO A 657 22.99 -1.82 -15.01
CA PRO A 657 21.81 -1.30 -15.69
C PRO A 657 20.72 -2.33 -15.99
N GLU A 658 21.07 -3.57 -16.35
CA GLU A 658 20.10 -4.62 -16.68
C GLU A 658 19.31 -5.08 -15.44
N ILE A 659 19.98 -5.23 -14.29
CA ILE A 659 19.31 -5.56 -13.03
C ILE A 659 18.33 -4.45 -12.65
N VAL A 660 18.76 -3.18 -12.72
CA VAL A 660 17.91 -2.03 -12.39
C VAL A 660 16.71 -1.97 -13.32
N HIS A 661 16.91 -2.13 -14.63
CA HIS A 661 15.81 -2.17 -15.60
C HIS A 661 14.77 -3.25 -15.23
N GLY A 662 15.22 -4.47 -14.92
CA GLY A 662 14.33 -5.55 -14.48
C GLY A 662 13.56 -5.21 -13.19
N GLN A 663 14.20 -4.53 -12.23
CA GLN A 663 13.53 -4.06 -11.02
C GLN A 663 12.45 -3.01 -11.32
N THR A 664 12.76 -2.03 -12.18
CA THR A 664 11.82 -0.99 -12.59
C THR A 664 10.59 -1.57 -13.26
N ILE A 665 10.76 -2.48 -14.23
CA ILE A 665 9.64 -3.13 -14.93
C ILE A 665 8.80 -3.96 -13.96
N GLY A 666 9.44 -4.80 -13.11
CA GLY A 666 8.72 -5.62 -12.14
C GLY A 666 7.92 -4.80 -11.11
N ALA A 667 8.47 -3.67 -10.66
CA ALA A 667 7.77 -2.75 -9.77
C ALA A 667 6.61 -2.02 -10.46
N ALA A 668 6.79 -1.59 -11.71
CA ALA A 668 5.74 -0.95 -12.51
C ALA A 668 4.55 -1.89 -12.76
N VAL A 669 4.79 -3.14 -13.16
CA VAL A 669 3.73 -4.14 -13.37
C VAL A 669 2.96 -4.42 -12.08
N GLN A 670 3.67 -4.52 -10.96
CA GLN A 670 3.07 -4.62 -9.62
C GLN A 670 2.18 -3.42 -9.29
N GLY A 671 2.62 -2.20 -9.58
CA GLY A 671 1.83 -0.99 -9.41
C GLY A 671 0.60 -0.94 -10.32
N LEU A 672 0.72 -1.39 -11.56
CA LEU A 672 -0.40 -1.46 -12.51
C LEU A 672 -1.45 -2.48 -12.05
N GLY A 673 -1.01 -3.65 -11.56
CA GLY A 673 -1.88 -4.62 -10.90
C GLY A 673 -2.61 -4.00 -9.71
N GLY A 674 -1.87 -3.43 -8.76
CA GLY A 674 -2.41 -2.68 -7.61
C GLY A 674 -3.25 -1.44 -7.96
N THR A 675 -3.29 -1.01 -9.23
CA THR A 675 -4.12 0.11 -9.69
C THR A 675 -5.41 -0.38 -10.36
N LEU A 676 -5.36 -1.50 -11.09
CA LEU A 676 -6.42 -1.91 -12.02
C LEU A 676 -7.04 -3.28 -11.69
N LEU A 677 -6.35 -4.15 -10.95
CA LEU A 677 -6.66 -5.57 -10.82
C LEU A 677 -6.68 -6.06 -9.36
N ASP A 678 -5.53 -6.05 -8.69
CA ASP A 678 -5.32 -6.63 -7.37
C ASP A 678 -6.24 -5.99 -6.32
N GLU A 679 -7.06 -6.78 -5.63
CA GLU A 679 -7.91 -6.29 -4.53
C GLU A 679 -8.19 -7.40 -3.53
N PHE A 680 -7.99 -7.13 -2.23
CA PHE A 680 -8.51 -7.97 -1.16
C PHE A 680 -9.89 -7.48 -0.75
N VAL A 681 -10.92 -8.26 -1.08
CA VAL A 681 -12.31 -7.91 -0.76
C VAL A 681 -12.77 -8.68 0.48
N TYR A 682 -13.28 -7.94 1.46
CA TYR A 682 -13.94 -8.49 2.64
C TYR A 682 -15.43 -8.15 2.62
N ASP A 683 -16.28 -9.07 3.09
CA ASP A 683 -17.70 -8.79 3.30
C ASP A 683 -17.99 -8.17 4.69
N ASP A 684 -19.26 -7.83 4.94
CA ASP A 684 -19.72 -7.24 6.20
C ASP A 684 -19.55 -8.20 7.41
N GLY A 685 -19.35 -9.50 7.17
CA GLY A 685 -19.06 -10.50 8.20
C GLY A 685 -17.57 -10.69 8.46
N GLY A 686 -16.69 -9.98 7.72
CA GLY A 686 -15.25 -10.13 7.78
C GLY A 686 -14.71 -11.37 7.04
N GLN A 687 -15.50 -11.99 6.16
CA GLN A 687 -15.02 -13.07 5.30
C GLN A 687 -14.20 -12.51 4.14
N LEU A 688 -13.06 -13.15 3.85
CA LEU A 688 -12.25 -12.83 2.67
C LEU A 688 -12.88 -13.48 1.42
N LEU A 689 -13.31 -12.65 0.47
CA LEU A 689 -13.95 -13.10 -0.77
C LEU A 689 -12.92 -13.42 -1.88
N THR A 690 -11.73 -12.85 -1.80
CA THR A 690 -10.66 -13.00 -2.81
C THR A 690 -9.57 -13.96 -2.32
N GLY A 691 -9.97 -15.18 -1.96
CA GLY A 691 -9.09 -16.19 -1.35
C GLY A 691 -8.28 -17.04 -2.33
N THR A 692 -8.39 -16.80 -3.64
CA THR A 692 -7.68 -17.56 -4.69
C THR A 692 -7.29 -16.67 -5.86
N PHE A 693 -6.43 -17.13 -6.77
CA PHE A 693 -6.11 -16.43 -8.02
C PHE A 693 -7.25 -16.43 -9.05
N ALA A 694 -8.38 -17.09 -8.80
CA ALA A 694 -9.57 -16.90 -9.61
C ALA A 694 -10.20 -15.51 -9.38
N ASP A 695 -10.01 -14.96 -8.17
CA ASP A 695 -10.63 -13.70 -7.73
C ASP A 695 -9.60 -12.60 -7.47
N TYR A 696 -8.43 -12.95 -6.92
CA TYR A 696 -7.29 -12.04 -6.78
C TYR A 696 -6.49 -12.04 -8.09
N LEU A 697 -6.83 -11.11 -8.97
CA LEU A 697 -6.28 -11.03 -10.33
C LEU A 697 -4.84 -10.52 -10.30
N LEU A 698 -3.90 -11.36 -10.71
CA LEU A 698 -2.52 -10.95 -10.96
C LEU A 698 -2.31 -10.63 -12.45
N PRO A 699 -1.48 -9.63 -12.77
CA PRO A 699 -1.14 -9.33 -14.16
C PRO A 699 -0.49 -10.51 -14.88
N THR A 700 -0.90 -10.70 -16.13
CA THR A 700 -0.32 -11.61 -17.12
C THR A 700 0.45 -10.83 -18.19
N SER A 701 1.14 -11.54 -19.08
CA SER A 701 1.93 -10.90 -20.15
C SER A 701 1.10 -10.09 -21.15
N THR A 702 -0.21 -10.31 -21.22
CA THR A 702 -1.10 -9.62 -22.16
C THR A 702 -1.76 -8.37 -21.58
N ASP A 703 -1.75 -8.20 -20.26
CA ASP A 703 -2.47 -7.10 -19.61
C ASP A 703 -1.76 -5.75 -19.82
N PHE A 704 -0.43 -5.75 -19.76
CA PHE A 704 0.40 -4.54 -19.89
C PHE A 704 1.50 -4.73 -20.94
N PRO A 705 1.18 -4.69 -22.24
CA PRO A 705 2.13 -5.04 -23.30
C PRO A 705 3.26 -4.03 -23.50
N VAL A 706 3.09 -2.78 -23.05
CA VAL A 706 4.08 -1.69 -23.24
C VAL A 706 4.38 -1.02 -21.90
N VAL A 707 5.36 -1.57 -21.19
CA VAL A 707 5.93 -1.00 -19.96
C VAL A 707 7.41 -0.73 -20.22
N ARG A 708 7.84 0.52 -20.03
CA ARG A 708 9.22 0.97 -20.27
C ARG A 708 9.80 1.56 -19.00
N GLY A 709 11.07 1.28 -18.75
CA GLY A 709 11.84 1.83 -17.63
C GLY A 709 13.16 2.40 -18.11
N GLU A 710 13.46 3.63 -17.71
CA GLU A 710 14.74 4.29 -17.94
C GLU A 710 15.33 4.78 -16.62
N THR A 711 16.64 4.61 -16.49
CA THR A 711 17.40 5.10 -15.35
C THR A 711 18.35 6.19 -15.82
N LEU A 712 18.41 7.27 -15.05
CA LEU A 712 19.35 8.36 -15.22
C LEU A 712 20.39 8.35 -14.10
N GLU A 713 21.57 8.90 -14.38
CA GLU A 713 22.69 9.01 -13.44
C GLU A 713 23.09 10.48 -13.23
N LEU A 714 22.11 11.36 -13.02
CA LEU A 714 22.34 12.81 -13.00
C LEU A 714 22.84 13.28 -11.64
N ALA A 715 22.33 12.73 -10.53
CA ALA A 715 22.67 13.18 -9.18
C ALA A 715 23.13 12.03 -8.28
N ARG A 716 24.46 11.88 -8.13
CA ARG A 716 25.06 10.93 -7.18
C ARG A 716 24.73 11.28 -5.74
N SER A 717 24.62 10.27 -4.88
CA SER A 717 24.44 10.51 -3.44
C SER A 717 25.77 10.93 -2.80
N PRO A 718 25.81 11.98 -1.97
CA PRO A 718 26.99 12.34 -1.21
C PRO A 718 27.16 11.50 0.08
N SER A 719 26.20 10.64 0.44
CA SER A 719 26.16 9.99 1.76
C SER A 719 26.92 8.67 1.85
N ASN A 720 27.41 8.14 0.72
CA ASN A 720 28.11 6.86 0.65
C ASN A 720 29.27 6.90 -0.35
N PRO A 721 30.32 6.08 -0.16
CA PRO A 721 31.55 6.16 -0.96
C PRO A 721 31.37 5.79 -2.44
N LEU A 722 30.30 5.08 -2.79
CA LEU A 722 30.05 4.67 -4.17
C LEU A 722 29.23 5.69 -4.97
N GLY A 723 28.62 6.67 -4.30
CA GLY A 723 27.72 7.65 -4.92
C GLY A 723 26.41 7.05 -5.45
N VAL A 724 26.07 5.85 -5.01
CA VAL A 724 24.88 5.10 -5.45
C VAL A 724 23.66 5.46 -4.60
N LYS A 725 22.47 5.34 -5.18
CA LYS A 725 21.21 5.33 -4.44
C LYS A 725 20.60 3.93 -4.50
N GLY A 726 19.61 3.67 -3.67
CA GLY A 726 18.84 2.43 -3.73
C GLY A 726 17.98 2.36 -4.98
N ALA A 727 17.78 1.14 -5.47
CA ALA A 727 16.87 0.85 -6.57
C ALA A 727 15.99 -0.32 -6.15
N GLY A 728 14.73 -0.31 -6.55
CA GLY A 728 13.85 -1.44 -6.31
C GLY A 728 12.40 -1.04 -6.16
N GLU A 729 12.07 0.08 -5.52
CA GLU A 729 10.67 0.43 -5.23
C GLU A 729 10.12 1.53 -6.17
N GLY A 730 10.97 2.38 -6.75
CA GLY A 730 10.58 3.52 -7.58
C GLY A 730 9.51 3.25 -8.63
N GLY A 731 9.60 2.11 -9.32
CA GLY A 731 8.65 1.74 -10.38
C GLY A 731 7.19 1.59 -9.95
N ILE A 732 6.89 1.33 -8.67
CA ILE A 732 5.49 1.23 -8.18
C ILE A 732 4.94 2.58 -7.70
N ILE A 733 5.79 3.50 -7.25
CA ILE A 733 5.39 4.60 -6.34
C ILE A 733 4.34 5.54 -6.93
N ALA A 734 4.50 5.94 -8.19
CA ALA A 734 3.61 6.89 -8.85
C ALA A 734 2.56 6.22 -9.74
N THR A 735 2.44 4.88 -9.74
CA THR A 735 1.68 4.16 -10.76
C THR A 735 0.19 4.47 -10.65
N GLY A 736 -0.36 4.38 -9.43
CA GLY A 736 -1.75 4.72 -9.17
C GLY A 736 -2.08 6.16 -9.55
N ALA A 737 -1.18 7.10 -9.26
CA ALA A 737 -1.32 8.51 -9.62
C ALA A 737 -1.33 8.74 -11.15
N ALA A 738 -0.33 8.22 -11.86
CA ALA A 738 -0.17 8.44 -13.30
C ALA A 738 -1.37 7.87 -14.08
N ILE A 739 -1.82 6.66 -13.74
CA ILE A 739 -2.97 6.03 -14.38
C ILE A 739 -4.27 6.75 -13.99
N ALA A 740 -4.46 7.12 -12.73
CA ALA A 740 -5.67 7.83 -12.31
C ALA A 740 -5.78 9.23 -12.94
N ASN A 741 -4.66 9.94 -13.12
CA ASN A 741 -4.58 11.17 -13.89
C ASN A 741 -4.94 10.91 -15.37
N ALA A 742 -4.40 9.84 -15.97
CA ALA A 742 -4.70 9.49 -17.36
C ALA A 742 -6.17 9.16 -17.57
N VAL A 743 -6.78 8.34 -16.71
CA VAL A 743 -8.21 7.99 -16.77
C VAL A 743 -9.09 9.22 -16.54
N SER A 744 -8.76 10.07 -15.56
CA SER A 744 -9.50 11.32 -15.32
C SER A 744 -9.40 12.26 -16.52
N SER A 745 -8.25 12.31 -17.19
CA SER A 745 -8.04 13.12 -18.40
C SER A 745 -8.84 12.58 -19.59
N ALA A 746 -8.86 11.25 -19.78
CA ALA A 746 -9.68 10.59 -20.80
C ALA A 746 -11.16 10.92 -20.64
N LEU A 747 -11.65 10.88 -19.40
CA LEU A 747 -13.06 11.06 -19.06
C LEU A 747 -13.43 12.48 -18.62
N SER A 748 -12.57 13.46 -18.89
CA SER A 748 -12.78 14.87 -18.51
C SER A 748 -14.12 15.43 -19.03
N GLY A 749 -14.56 15.01 -20.22
CA GLY A 749 -15.85 15.39 -20.79
C GLY A 749 -17.08 14.81 -20.06
N ALA A 750 -16.91 13.72 -19.31
CA ALA A 750 -17.97 13.05 -18.53
C ALA A 750 -17.95 13.45 -17.05
N ALA A 751 -17.14 14.47 -16.67
CA ALA A 751 -16.99 14.93 -15.30
C ALA A 751 -16.64 13.82 -14.27
N VAL A 752 -15.95 12.76 -14.70
CA VAL A 752 -15.45 11.70 -13.81
C VAL A 752 -14.11 12.15 -13.22
N SER A 753 -14.02 12.15 -11.89
CA SER A 753 -12.75 12.35 -11.17
C SER A 753 -12.42 11.07 -10.41
N VAL A 754 -11.23 10.51 -10.66
CA VAL A 754 -10.76 9.33 -9.93
C VAL A 754 -10.17 9.79 -8.59
N THR A 755 -10.85 9.44 -7.49
CA THR A 755 -10.41 9.69 -6.11
C THR A 755 -10.20 8.41 -5.30
N ALA A 756 -10.45 7.24 -5.89
CA ALA A 756 -10.27 5.95 -5.23
C ALA A 756 -9.55 4.95 -6.13
N LEU A 757 -8.73 4.09 -5.52
CA LEU A 757 -8.19 2.87 -6.12
C LEU A 757 -8.90 1.63 -5.51
N PRO A 758 -9.02 0.51 -6.25
CA PRO A 758 -8.53 0.31 -7.62
C PRO A 758 -9.51 0.90 -8.63
N ILE A 759 -9.00 1.26 -9.80
CA ILE A 759 -9.78 1.63 -10.99
C ILE A 759 -10.14 0.36 -11.75
N SER A 760 -10.66 -0.64 -11.03
CA SER A 760 -11.15 -1.87 -11.64
C SER A 760 -12.32 -1.56 -12.58
N MET A 761 -12.58 -2.44 -13.54
CA MET A 761 -13.71 -2.29 -14.47
C MET A 761 -15.03 -2.05 -13.71
N LYS A 762 -15.26 -2.80 -12.63
CA LYS A 762 -16.43 -2.65 -11.75
C LYS A 762 -16.51 -1.25 -11.14
N ASN A 763 -15.41 -0.76 -10.58
CA ASN A 763 -15.39 0.52 -9.88
C ASN A 763 -15.51 1.70 -10.86
N LEU A 764 -14.84 1.63 -12.00
CA LEU A 764 -14.95 2.66 -13.04
C LEU A 764 -16.34 2.67 -13.69
N ALA A 765 -16.95 1.50 -13.93
CA ALA A 765 -18.32 1.41 -14.43
C ALA A 765 -19.31 2.09 -13.47
N ALA A 766 -19.13 1.93 -12.16
CA ALA A 766 -19.96 2.61 -11.16
C ALA A 766 -19.81 4.15 -11.25
N HIS A 767 -18.57 4.66 -11.39
CA HIS A 767 -18.34 6.10 -11.57
C HIS A 767 -18.94 6.65 -12.87
N LEU A 768 -18.79 5.93 -13.99
CA LEU A 768 -19.40 6.31 -15.27
C LEU A 768 -20.92 6.32 -15.20
N GLN A 769 -21.53 5.35 -14.49
CA GLN A 769 -22.97 5.32 -14.30
C GLN A 769 -23.45 6.51 -13.46
N GLN A 770 -22.74 6.85 -12.38
CA GLN A 770 -23.05 8.03 -11.58
C GLN A 770 -22.95 9.32 -12.40
N ALA A 771 -21.90 9.48 -13.19
CA ALA A 771 -21.74 10.61 -14.10
C ALA A 771 -22.89 10.73 -15.11
N ARG A 772 -23.30 9.62 -15.72
CA ARG A 772 -24.45 9.57 -16.65
C ARG A 772 -25.76 9.98 -15.97
N ASN A 773 -25.98 9.54 -14.73
CA ASN A 773 -27.17 9.91 -13.97
C ASN A 773 -27.19 11.43 -13.71
N ARG A 774 -26.02 12.03 -13.42
CA ARG A 774 -25.88 13.50 -13.28
C ARG A 774 -26.19 14.24 -14.57
N GLU A 775 -25.62 13.80 -15.70
CA GLU A 775 -25.84 14.42 -17.02
C GLU A 775 -27.29 14.34 -17.48
N LYS A 776 -27.98 13.24 -17.18
CA LYS A 776 -29.41 13.07 -17.48
C LYS A 776 -30.33 13.90 -16.58
N GLY A 777 -29.80 14.62 -15.59
CA GLY A 777 -30.61 15.29 -14.57
C GLY A 777 -31.41 14.30 -13.72
N GLU A 778 -31.00 13.03 -13.67
CA GLU A 778 -31.56 12.02 -12.77
C GLU A 778 -31.01 12.19 -11.35
N GLU A 779 -30.03 13.10 -11.16
CA GLU A 779 -29.71 13.67 -9.86
C GLU A 779 -30.83 14.64 -9.46
N MET A 780 -31.65 14.21 -8.50
CA MET A 780 -32.86 14.91 -8.07
C MET A 780 -32.50 16.28 -7.49
N LYS A 781 -32.72 17.34 -8.25
CA LYS A 781 -32.66 18.74 -7.79
C LYS A 781 -34.07 19.29 -7.64
N VAL A 782 -34.48 19.58 -6.42
CA VAL A 782 -35.76 20.23 -6.09
C VAL A 782 -35.46 21.64 -5.63
N GLN A 783 -35.98 22.63 -6.36
CA GLN A 783 -35.82 24.05 -6.04
C GLN A 783 -37.20 24.63 -5.76
N GLY A 784 -37.31 25.53 -4.80
CA GLY A 784 -38.56 26.22 -4.52
C GLY A 784 -38.39 27.35 -3.51
N ASP A 785 -39.46 28.08 -3.30
CA ASP A 785 -39.56 29.11 -2.28
C ASP A 785 -40.77 28.85 -1.36
N TYR A 786 -40.68 29.33 -0.13
CA TYR A 786 -41.72 29.19 0.88
C TYR A 786 -41.87 30.50 1.65
N LEU A 787 -43.09 31.02 1.77
CA LEU A 787 -43.38 32.25 2.51
C LEU A 787 -43.83 31.91 3.93
N LEU A 788 -43.06 32.34 4.93
CA LEU A 788 -43.36 32.13 6.34
C LEU A 788 -43.90 33.42 6.96
N ASN A 789 -45.04 33.33 7.66
CA ASN A 789 -45.66 34.46 8.38
C ASN A 789 -44.97 34.71 9.73
N ALA A 790 -43.68 35.02 9.70
CA ALA A 790 -42.89 35.38 10.88
C ALA A 790 -41.75 36.32 10.48
N SER A 791 -41.26 37.10 11.44
CA SER A 791 -40.11 37.98 11.22
C SER A 791 -38.84 37.17 10.91
N ARG A 792 -37.91 37.80 10.19
CA ARG A 792 -36.63 37.19 9.79
C ARG A 792 -35.85 36.62 10.97
N ASP A 793 -35.78 37.35 12.09
CA ASP A 793 -35.09 36.90 13.29
C ASP A 793 -35.73 35.65 13.90
N ARG A 794 -37.07 35.58 13.91
CA ARG A 794 -37.80 34.44 14.45
C ARG A 794 -37.66 33.21 13.56
N VAL A 795 -37.71 33.40 12.24
CA VAL A 795 -37.45 32.32 11.27
C VAL A 795 -36.02 31.81 11.39
N TRP A 796 -35.04 32.71 11.47
CA TRP A 796 -33.63 32.34 11.59
C TRP A 796 -33.32 31.56 12.86
N ALA A 797 -33.82 32.03 14.01
CA ALA A 797 -33.65 31.32 15.29
C ALA A 797 -34.28 29.91 15.24
N ALA A 798 -35.47 29.79 14.64
CA ALA A 798 -36.18 28.52 14.50
C ALA A 798 -35.47 27.54 13.54
N LEU A 799 -34.80 28.02 12.50
CA LEU A 799 -34.05 27.16 11.56
C LEU A 799 -32.80 26.52 12.18
N LEU A 800 -32.31 27.08 13.30
CA LEU A 800 -31.15 26.57 14.04
C LEU A 800 -31.55 25.94 15.39
N ASP A 801 -32.83 25.92 15.73
CA ASP A 801 -33.34 25.32 16.96
C ASP A 801 -33.54 23.80 16.79
N PRO A 802 -32.81 22.95 17.53
CA PRO A 802 -32.90 21.49 17.39
C PRO A 802 -34.29 20.92 17.66
N GLU A 803 -35.05 21.48 18.61
CA GLU A 803 -36.39 20.99 18.91
C GLU A 803 -37.37 21.38 17.80
N VAL A 804 -37.22 22.57 17.23
CA VAL A 804 -38.00 22.98 16.05
C VAL A 804 -37.66 22.11 14.84
N LEU A 805 -36.38 21.85 14.57
CA LEU A 805 -35.94 21.00 13.47
C LEU A 805 -36.47 19.57 13.62
N LYS A 806 -36.37 19.00 14.82
CA LYS A 806 -36.92 17.67 15.15
C LYS A 806 -38.42 17.59 14.90
N ALA A 807 -39.18 18.59 15.34
CA ALA A 807 -40.63 18.65 15.11
C ALA A 807 -41.00 18.90 13.64
N SER A 808 -40.09 19.51 12.87
CA SER A 808 -40.32 19.87 11.48
C SER A 808 -40.03 18.72 10.53
N ILE A 809 -39.00 17.91 10.79
CA ILE A 809 -38.57 16.80 9.92
C ILE A 809 -39.60 15.67 9.92
N PRO A 810 -40.24 15.35 8.77
CA PRO A 810 -41.24 14.30 8.70
C PRO A 810 -40.68 12.92 9.06
N GLY A 811 -41.29 12.26 10.05
CA GLY A 811 -40.88 10.93 10.49
C GLY A 811 -39.63 10.90 11.39
N CYS A 812 -39.13 12.06 11.82
CA CYS A 812 -38.04 12.15 12.79
C CYS A 812 -38.48 11.58 14.15
N GLN A 813 -37.77 10.56 14.63
CA GLN A 813 -38.00 9.92 15.92
C GLN A 813 -37.06 10.49 17.00
N SER A 814 -35.85 10.87 16.60
CA SER A 814 -34.86 11.49 17.46
C SER A 814 -34.00 12.44 16.63
N LEU A 815 -33.55 13.52 17.26
CA LEU A 815 -32.53 14.43 16.77
C LEU A 815 -31.70 14.82 18.00
N VAL A 816 -30.43 14.45 18.03
CA VAL A 816 -29.53 14.65 19.17
C VAL A 816 -28.30 15.38 18.67
N GLU A 817 -27.98 16.53 19.25
CA GLU A 817 -26.77 17.26 18.90
C GLU A 817 -25.55 16.53 19.46
N THR A 818 -24.63 16.13 18.57
CA THR A 818 -23.41 15.39 18.91
C THR A 818 -22.16 16.25 18.84
N ALA A 819 -22.23 17.35 18.09
CA ALA A 819 -21.26 18.44 18.06
C ALA A 819 -21.99 19.73 17.64
N PRO A 820 -21.43 20.93 17.83
CA PRO A 820 -22.09 22.17 17.41
C PRO A 820 -22.58 22.07 15.96
N HIS A 821 -23.89 22.26 15.76
CA HIS A 821 -24.56 22.20 14.46
C HIS A 821 -24.49 20.84 13.75
N THR A 822 -24.13 19.77 14.47
CA THR A 822 -24.09 18.39 13.98
C THR A 822 -25.00 17.53 14.84
N TYR A 823 -25.90 16.80 14.19
CA TYR A 823 -26.95 16.05 14.84
C TYR A 823 -26.97 14.61 14.34
N GLU A 824 -27.18 13.66 15.25
CA GLU A 824 -27.64 12.34 14.90
C GLU A 824 -29.16 12.29 14.93
N MET A 825 -29.74 11.74 13.87
CA MET A 825 -31.18 11.66 13.70
C MET A 825 -31.61 10.27 13.27
N VAL A 826 -32.74 9.82 13.80
CA VAL A 826 -33.41 8.59 13.32
C VAL A 826 -34.69 8.99 12.63
N VAL A 827 -34.78 8.73 11.33
CA VAL A 827 -35.99 9.01 10.53
C VAL A 827 -36.65 7.71 10.13
N LYS A 828 -37.95 7.61 10.37
CA LYS A 828 -38.78 6.54 9.82
C LYS A 828 -39.58 7.11 8.65
N SER A 829 -39.24 6.70 7.44
CA SER A 829 -39.93 7.13 6.22
C SER A 829 -40.49 5.93 5.46
N ARG A 830 -41.44 6.19 4.56
CA ARG A 830 -42.00 5.18 3.65
C ARG A 830 -41.76 5.65 2.22
N ILE A 831 -40.98 4.88 1.47
CA ILE A 831 -40.67 5.13 0.05
C ILE A 831 -41.41 4.06 -0.76
N GLY A 832 -42.54 4.43 -1.37
CA GLY A 832 -43.43 3.48 -2.04
C GLY A 832 -43.99 2.41 -1.09
N PRO A 833 -43.85 1.11 -1.40
CA PRO A 833 -44.30 0.03 -0.51
C PRO A 833 -43.32 -0.25 0.64
N VAL A 834 -42.11 0.31 0.64
CA VAL A 834 -41.05 -0.02 1.61
C VAL A 834 -41.05 0.98 2.76
N ALA A 835 -41.24 0.48 3.98
CA ALA A 835 -41.01 1.26 5.20
C ALA A 835 -39.53 1.13 5.59
N VAL A 836 -38.86 2.26 5.77
CA VAL A 836 -37.43 2.34 6.08
C VAL A 836 -37.25 3.12 7.37
N ARG A 837 -36.44 2.57 8.27
CA ARG A 837 -35.90 3.29 9.42
C ARG A 837 -34.43 3.57 9.12
N MET A 838 -34.06 4.83 9.13
CA MET A 838 -32.74 5.29 8.73
C MET A 838 -32.10 6.06 9.87
N THR A 839 -30.87 5.70 10.20
CA THR A 839 -30.03 6.48 11.11
C THR A 839 -29.17 7.38 10.24
N SER A 840 -29.18 8.68 10.54
CA SER A 840 -28.58 9.71 9.71
C SER A 840 -27.79 10.70 10.54
N THR A 841 -26.66 11.13 10.01
CA THR A 841 -25.95 12.33 10.49
C THR A 841 -26.45 13.53 9.70
N MET A 842 -26.83 14.61 10.39
CA MET A 842 -27.23 15.89 9.81
C MET A 842 -26.26 16.97 10.27
N GLN A 843 -25.69 17.73 9.34
CA GLN A 843 -24.79 18.84 9.62
C GLN A 843 -25.37 20.13 9.05
N VAL A 844 -25.34 21.21 9.82
CA VAL A 844 -25.61 22.57 9.36
C VAL A 844 -24.26 23.26 9.15
N LEU A 845 -23.92 23.48 7.89
CA LEU A 845 -22.66 24.01 7.39
C LEU A 845 -22.87 25.37 6.70
N ASP A 846 -21.77 26.07 6.42
CA ASP A 846 -21.76 27.33 5.66
C ASP A 846 -22.77 28.38 6.17
N ILE A 847 -22.88 28.49 7.50
CA ILE A 847 -23.81 29.40 8.17
C ILE A 847 -23.35 30.84 7.94
N VAL A 848 -24.17 31.62 7.25
CA VAL A 848 -24.04 33.07 7.13
C VAL A 848 -25.20 33.69 7.90
N ASP A 849 -24.89 34.39 9.00
CA ASP A 849 -25.89 34.89 9.95
C ASP A 849 -27.06 35.61 9.26
N ARG A 850 -28.28 35.25 9.68
CA ARG A 850 -29.58 35.71 9.16
C ARG A 850 -29.78 35.56 7.65
N THR A 851 -28.92 34.86 6.93
CA THR A 851 -28.86 34.95 5.46
C THR A 851 -28.99 33.60 4.80
N SER A 852 -28.17 32.62 5.19
CA SER A 852 -28.21 31.30 4.56
C SER A 852 -27.47 30.25 5.37
N TYR A 853 -27.85 28.99 5.20
CA TYR A 853 -27.05 27.85 5.63
C TYR A 853 -27.22 26.69 4.66
N ARG A 854 -26.34 25.69 4.79
CA ARG A 854 -26.39 24.45 4.04
C ARG A 854 -26.56 23.28 4.99
N LEU A 855 -27.59 22.46 4.79
CA LEU A 855 -27.89 21.29 5.59
C LEU A 855 -27.52 20.04 4.80
N VAL A 856 -26.62 19.23 5.34
CA VAL A 856 -26.17 17.98 4.73
C VAL A 856 -26.64 16.82 5.59
N VAL A 857 -27.42 15.92 5.02
CA VAL A 857 -27.89 14.69 5.68
C VAL A 857 -27.25 13.50 4.99
N GLN A 858 -26.67 12.59 5.76
CA GLN A 858 -26.22 11.30 5.26
C GLN A 858 -26.82 10.20 6.14
N GLY A 859 -27.63 9.35 5.54
CA GLY A 859 -28.38 8.29 6.19
C GLY A 859 -28.06 6.91 5.65
N ASN A 860 -27.98 5.94 6.56
CA ASN A 860 -27.79 4.54 6.24
C ASN A 860 -28.99 3.72 6.75
N ALA A 861 -29.54 2.87 5.89
CA ALA A 861 -30.67 1.99 6.18
C ALA A 861 -30.27 0.49 6.14
N GLY A 862 -28.99 0.18 6.27
CA GLY A 862 -28.46 -1.18 6.21
C GLY A 862 -28.69 -1.81 4.82
N PRO A 863 -29.21 -3.06 4.71
CA PRO A 863 -29.41 -3.73 3.42
C PRO A 863 -30.39 -3.05 2.46
N ALA A 864 -31.20 -2.12 2.96
CA ALA A 864 -32.11 -1.33 2.12
C ALA A 864 -31.34 -0.31 1.28
N GLY A 865 -30.19 0.18 1.75
CA GLY A 865 -29.35 1.14 1.03
C GLY A 865 -29.00 2.38 1.87
N PHE A 866 -28.59 3.44 1.18
CA PHE A 866 -28.23 4.73 1.79
C PHE A 866 -29.01 5.86 1.13
N ALA A 867 -29.13 6.98 1.83
CA ALA A 867 -29.61 8.24 1.27
C ALA A 867 -28.73 9.39 1.73
N LYS A 868 -28.25 10.20 0.79
CA LYS A 868 -27.55 11.46 1.04
C LYS A 868 -28.42 12.59 0.52
N GLY A 869 -28.49 13.68 1.25
CA GLY A 869 -29.25 14.86 0.86
C GLY A 869 -28.49 16.12 1.25
N GLU A 870 -28.53 17.13 0.41
CA GLU A 870 -28.08 18.47 0.71
C GLU A 870 -29.23 19.45 0.47
N VAL A 871 -29.49 20.34 1.41
CA VAL A 871 -30.45 21.44 1.26
C VAL A 871 -29.75 22.76 1.54
N ARG A 872 -29.68 23.64 0.57
CA ARG A 872 -29.26 25.04 0.76
C ARG A 872 -30.49 25.87 1.03
N VAL A 873 -30.47 26.63 2.11
CA VAL A 873 -31.57 27.54 2.48
C VAL A 873 -31.03 28.96 2.47
N ARG A 874 -31.75 29.88 1.82
CA ARG A 874 -31.48 31.32 1.81
C ARG A 874 -32.73 32.08 2.25
N ILE A 875 -32.54 33.10 3.08
CA ILE A 875 -33.61 34.03 3.44
C ILE A 875 -33.63 35.19 2.44
N GLY A 876 -34.75 35.37 1.74
CA GLY A 876 -35.01 36.48 0.83
C GLY A 876 -35.53 37.75 1.53
N ASP A 877 -35.88 38.76 0.74
CA ASP A 877 -36.38 40.06 1.24
C ASP A 877 -37.72 39.88 2.00
N ALA A 878 -37.76 40.43 3.22
CA ALA A 878 -38.91 40.33 4.13
C ALA A 878 -39.85 41.53 3.97
N GLN A 879 -41.17 41.29 4.02
CA GLN A 879 -42.15 42.33 4.36
C GLN A 879 -42.37 42.31 5.88
N ALA A 880 -42.96 43.37 6.46
CA ALA A 880 -42.96 43.63 7.91
C ALA A 880 -43.36 42.43 8.81
N ASP A 881 -44.17 41.48 8.31
CA ASP A 881 -44.59 40.26 9.03
C ASP A 881 -44.43 38.95 8.23
N SER A 882 -43.61 38.92 7.18
CA SER A 882 -43.36 37.69 6.41
C SER A 882 -41.92 37.58 5.89
N THR A 883 -41.39 36.35 5.91
CA THR A 883 -40.03 36.00 5.49
C THR A 883 -40.10 34.94 4.38
N ARG A 884 -39.49 35.22 3.23
CA ARG A 884 -39.33 34.24 2.15
C ARG A 884 -38.10 33.37 2.39
N LEU A 885 -38.25 32.06 2.30
CA LEU A 885 -37.15 31.09 2.25
C LEU A 885 -37.04 30.52 0.86
N ASP A 886 -35.90 30.76 0.21
CA ASP A 886 -35.53 30.10 -1.04
C ASP A 886 -34.71 28.86 -0.68
N TYR A 887 -35.02 27.70 -1.25
CA TYR A 887 -34.27 26.47 -1.01
C TYR A 887 -33.89 25.74 -2.29
N GLU A 888 -32.72 25.12 -2.26
CA GLU A 888 -32.24 24.18 -3.27
C GLU A 888 -31.87 22.88 -2.57
N ALA A 889 -32.67 21.84 -2.80
CA ALA A 889 -32.44 20.50 -2.29
C ALA A 889 -31.88 19.60 -3.40
N SER A 890 -30.89 18.80 -3.04
CA SER A 890 -30.37 17.71 -3.87
C SER A 890 -30.29 16.44 -3.04
N GLY A 891 -30.45 15.28 -3.68
CA GLY A 891 -30.34 14.01 -2.96
C GLY A 891 -29.92 12.87 -3.85
N ASP A 892 -29.21 11.94 -3.25
CA ASP A 892 -28.72 10.69 -3.83
C ASP A 892 -29.19 9.52 -2.96
N ILE A 893 -29.70 8.46 -3.58
CA ILE A 893 -30.18 7.26 -2.89
C ILE A 893 -29.57 6.06 -3.58
N GLY A 894 -28.85 5.24 -2.81
CA GLY A 894 -28.21 4.01 -3.30
C GLY A 894 -28.77 2.74 -2.67
N GLY A 895 -28.33 1.58 -3.16
CA GLY A 895 -28.76 0.26 -2.68
C GLY A 895 -30.08 -0.23 -3.29
N LYS A 896 -30.82 -1.10 -2.58
CA LYS A 896 -32.12 -1.61 -3.05
C LYS A 896 -33.17 -0.50 -3.18
N LEU A 897 -33.03 0.59 -2.43
CA LEU A 897 -33.89 1.76 -2.52
C LEU A 897 -33.79 2.49 -3.87
N ALA A 898 -32.66 2.41 -4.57
CA ALA A 898 -32.50 2.97 -5.91
C ALA A 898 -33.37 2.25 -6.97
N GLN A 899 -33.81 1.01 -6.69
CA GLN A 899 -34.65 0.23 -7.62
C GLN A 899 -36.11 0.70 -7.67
N VAL A 900 -36.52 1.62 -6.79
CA VAL A 900 -37.90 2.12 -6.68
C VAL A 900 -38.24 3.16 -7.77
N GLY A 901 -37.24 3.63 -8.52
CA GLY A 901 -37.37 4.51 -9.68
C GLY A 901 -37.41 6.01 -9.33
N ALA A 902 -36.69 6.82 -10.10
CA ALA A 902 -36.45 8.24 -9.84
C ALA A 902 -37.73 9.08 -9.63
N ARG A 903 -38.78 8.85 -10.43
CA ARG A 903 -40.06 9.58 -10.31
C ARG A 903 -40.77 9.37 -8.98
N LEU A 904 -40.65 8.18 -8.39
CA LEU A 904 -41.31 7.88 -7.11
C LEU A 904 -40.54 8.52 -5.94
N VAL A 905 -39.21 8.58 -6.06
CA VAL A 905 -38.32 9.27 -5.13
C VAL A 905 -38.55 10.78 -5.17
N GLU A 906 -38.63 11.38 -6.37
CA GLU A 906 -38.96 12.81 -6.56
C GLU A 906 -40.29 13.17 -5.89
N GLY A 907 -41.33 12.36 -6.09
CA GLY A 907 -42.64 12.59 -5.47
C GLY A 907 -42.60 12.47 -3.94
N VAL A 908 -41.78 11.58 -3.39
CA VAL A 908 -41.59 11.44 -1.94
C VAL A 908 -40.81 12.62 -1.37
N VAL A 909 -39.75 13.07 -2.04
CA VAL A 909 -38.93 14.21 -1.58
C VAL A 909 -39.69 15.51 -1.67
N ALA A 910 -40.38 15.80 -2.78
CA ALA A 910 -41.25 16.97 -2.88
C ALA A 910 -42.31 16.99 -1.77
N LYS A 911 -42.90 15.82 -1.47
CA LYS A 911 -43.86 15.66 -0.37
C LYS A 911 -43.23 15.86 1.00
N MET A 912 -42.04 15.31 1.26
CA MET A 912 -41.33 15.47 2.52
C MET A 912 -40.86 16.92 2.73
N THR A 913 -40.40 17.60 1.69
CA THR A 913 -40.03 19.02 1.73
C THR A 913 -41.24 19.90 2.02
N ALA A 914 -42.36 19.67 1.33
CA ALA A 914 -43.61 20.39 1.62
C ALA A 914 -44.08 20.13 3.06
N GLN A 915 -44.02 18.88 3.52
CA GLN A 915 -44.40 18.53 4.90
C GLN A 915 -43.46 19.15 5.94
N PHE A 916 -42.15 19.22 5.64
CA PHE A 916 -41.18 19.90 6.50
C PHE A 916 -41.56 21.36 6.69
N PHE A 917 -41.77 22.11 5.60
CA PHE A 917 -42.09 23.54 5.71
C PHE A 917 -43.48 23.79 6.32
N GLN A 918 -44.45 22.89 6.11
CA GLN A 918 -45.73 22.95 6.82
C GLN A 918 -45.57 22.75 8.32
N ASN A 919 -44.81 21.74 8.74
CA ASN A 919 -44.53 21.48 10.16
C ASN A 919 -43.72 22.65 10.77
N PHE A 920 -42.74 23.15 10.04
CA PHE A 920 -41.89 24.27 10.43
C PHE A 920 -42.72 25.55 10.62
N GLN A 921 -43.63 25.86 9.70
CA GLN A 921 -44.58 26.96 9.84
C GLN A 921 -45.50 26.77 11.05
N ALA A 922 -45.93 25.54 11.34
CA ALA A 922 -46.72 25.27 12.54
C ALA A 922 -45.95 25.53 13.84
N GLN A 923 -44.63 25.24 13.88
CA GLN A 923 -43.78 25.59 15.03
C GLN A 923 -43.59 27.10 15.20
N LEU A 924 -43.71 27.87 14.13
CA LEU A 924 -43.67 29.34 14.18
C LEU A 924 -44.96 29.98 14.71
N GLY A 925 -46.05 29.21 14.89
CA GLY A 925 -47.19 29.59 15.72
C GLY A 925 -48.20 30.60 15.15
N VAL A 926 -48.47 30.60 13.84
CA VAL A 926 -49.52 31.44 13.21
C VAL A 926 -50.26 30.68 12.08
N SER A 927 -51.60 30.86 12.01
CA SER A 927 -52.54 30.21 11.07
C SER A 927 -52.16 30.33 9.57
N VAL A 928 -52.56 29.30 8.81
CA VAL A 928 -52.20 28.94 7.43
C VAL A 928 -52.82 29.86 6.36
N ALA A 929 -52.02 30.21 5.34
CA ALA A 929 -52.48 30.39 3.96
C ALA A 929 -51.77 29.35 3.07
N ALA A 930 -52.50 28.72 2.15
CA ALA A 930 -52.04 27.61 1.32
C ALA A 930 -50.90 28.00 0.35
N PRO A 931 -50.06 27.04 -0.11
CA PRO A 931 -49.01 27.29 -1.09
C PRO A 931 -49.60 27.87 -2.38
N THR A 932 -49.04 28.98 -2.87
CA THR A 932 -49.53 29.68 -4.07
C THR A 932 -49.02 29.13 -5.39
N HIS A 933 -48.10 28.16 -5.43
CA HIS A 933 -47.68 27.52 -6.69
C HIS A 933 -47.38 26.02 -6.55
N ALA A 934 -47.86 25.23 -7.52
CA ALA A 934 -47.44 23.85 -7.76
C ALA A 934 -46.04 23.82 -8.41
N PRO A 935 -45.22 22.78 -8.18
CA PRO A 935 -43.90 22.67 -8.77
C PRO A 935 -43.97 22.72 -10.31
N VAL A 936 -43.27 23.68 -10.89
CA VAL A 936 -43.14 23.81 -12.34
C VAL A 936 -42.12 22.77 -12.81
N SER A 937 -42.57 21.75 -13.54
CA SER A 937 -41.68 20.93 -14.36
C SER A 937 -41.01 21.80 -15.42
N ALA A 938 -39.70 21.64 -15.62
CA ALA A 938 -38.98 22.27 -16.72
C ALA A 938 -39.77 22.13 -18.05
N PRO A 939 -39.82 23.17 -18.90
CA PRO A 939 -40.59 23.10 -20.13
C PRO A 939 -40.07 21.95 -21.00
N ALA A 940 -40.98 21.03 -21.34
CA ALA A 940 -40.76 20.08 -22.41
C ALA A 940 -40.39 20.87 -23.67
N ARG A 941 -39.21 20.61 -24.24
CA ARG A 941 -38.89 21.05 -25.61
C ARG A 941 -40.01 20.53 -26.51
N GLN A 942 -40.73 21.44 -27.16
CA GLN A 942 -41.78 21.09 -28.12
C GLN A 942 -41.21 20.15 -29.19
N PRO A 943 -41.90 19.05 -29.51
CA PRO A 943 -41.66 18.34 -30.76
C PRO A 943 -42.20 19.21 -31.90
N SER A 944 -41.35 19.54 -32.86
CA SER A 944 -41.79 20.19 -34.10
C SER A 944 -42.71 19.24 -34.89
N ILE A 945 -43.86 19.76 -35.34
CA ILE A 945 -44.89 19.00 -36.07
C ILE A 945 -44.85 19.36 -37.57
N TRP A 946 -44.45 18.38 -38.41
CA TRP A 946 -44.98 17.90 -39.72
C TRP A 946 -45.12 18.89 -40.92
N PRO A 947 -45.28 18.50 -42.23
CA PRO A 947 -45.90 17.26 -42.78
C PRO A 947 -45.20 16.60 -44.02
N THR A 948 -45.36 15.30 -44.34
CA THR A 948 -46.43 14.72 -45.20
C THR A 948 -46.16 13.21 -45.45
N TRP A 949 -47.24 12.42 -45.52
CA TRP A 949 -47.35 10.97 -45.84
C TRP A 949 -47.14 10.66 -47.36
N PRO A 950 -47.28 9.42 -47.92
CA PRO A 950 -47.49 8.04 -47.37
C PRO A 950 -46.58 6.93 -47.98
N MET A 951 -46.50 5.74 -47.36
CA MET A 951 -46.76 4.41 -47.97
C MET A 951 -46.47 3.23 -46.99
N VAL A 952 -47.23 2.17 -47.17
CA VAL A 952 -47.60 1.01 -46.32
C VAL A 952 -47.20 -0.27 -47.10
N PRO A 953 -47.12 -1.53 -46.60
CA PRO A 953 -46.61 -2.16 -45.34
C PRO A 953 -45.88 -3.53 -45.64
N TRP A 954 -46.01 -4.53 -44.73
CA TRP A 954 -45.55 -5.95 -44.67
C TRP A 954 -44.29 -6.12 -43.78
N LEU A 955 -44.27 -6.81 -42.62
CA LEU A 955 -45.11 -7.88 -42.07
C LEU A 955 -45.23 -7.82 -40.53
N ILE A 956 -46.43 -8.14 -40.07
CA ILE A 956 -46.89 -8.36 -38.69
C ILE A 956 -46.61 -9.81 -38.27
N ALA A 957 -46.52 -10.03 -36.94
CA ALA A 957 -46.92 -11.23 -36.17
C ALA A 957 -45.75 -11.92 -35.44
N ALA A 958 -45.82 -12.26 -34.16
CA ALA A 958 -46.82 -12.05 -33.12
C ALA A 958 -46.19 -12.48 -31.77
N ALA A 959 -46.63 -11.79 -30.70
CA ALA A 959 -46.93 -12.32 -29.35
C ALA A 959 -45.76 -12.95 -28.54
N SER A 960 -45.66 -12.91 -27.21
CA SER A 960 -46.56 -12.60 -26.09
C SER A 960 -45.68 -12.63 -24.82
N LEU A 961 -45.87 -11.73 -23.84
CA LEU A 961 -46.44 -12.03 -22.50
C LEU A 961 -46.02 -13.38 -21.85
N GLY A 962 -45.47 -13.31 -20.62
CA GLY A 962 -45.74 -14.33 -19.58
C GLY A 962 -44.57 -14.88 -18.77
N ALA A 963 -44.36 -14.28 -17.59
CA ALA A 963 -44.00 -14.84 -16.27
C ALA A 963 -43.30 -16.21 -16.05
N ALA A 964 -42.35 -16.16 -15.11
CA ALA A 964 -42.12 -17.06 -13.96
C ALA A 964 -41.63 -18.52 -14.11
N ALA A 965 -40.40 -18.73 -13.61
CA ALA A 965 -40.00 -19.68 -12.56
C ALA A 965 -40.21 -21.21 -12.72
N THR A 966 -39.13 -21.90 -12.28
CA THR A 966 -39.07 -23.18 -11.54
C THR A 966 -38.72 -24.46 -12.33
N SER A 967 -37.49 -24.90 -12.04
CA SER A 967 -37.08 -26.25 -11.62
C SER A 967 -37.07 -27.44 -12.59
N LEU A 968 -35.86 -28.00 -12.63
CA LEU A 968 -35.52 -29.41 -12.44
C LEU A 968 -35.64 -30.39 -13.62
N LEU A 969 -34.49 -31.05 -13.79
CA LEU A 969 -34.30 -32.46 -14.16
C LEU A 969 -34.14 -32.79 -15.65
N THR A 970 -32.84 -32.95 -15.96
CA THR A 970 -32.21 -34.14 -16.56
C THR A 970 -32.22 -34.34 -18.08
N CYS A 971 -30.99 -34.22 -18.58
CA CYS A 971 -30.21 -35.27 -19.23
C CYS A 971 -30.38 -35.54 -20.73
N ALA A 972 -29.20 -35.71 -21.34
CA ALA A 972 -28.88 -36.38 -22.59
C ALA A 972 -29.17 -35.62 -23.89
N LEU A 973 -28.09 -35.09 -24.48
CA LEU A 973 -27.45 -35.53 -25.73
C LEU A 973 -26.56 -34.36 -26.22
N ARG A 974 -25.28 -34.35 -25.87
CA ARG A 974 -24.15 -34.77 -26.72
C ARG A 974 -24.21 -34.19 -28.15
N GLY A 975 -23.33 -33.22 -28.36
CA GLY A 975 -22.61 -32.91 -29.58
C GLY A 975 -21.31 -32.27 -29.16
#